data_AF-A0A3M1QU26-F1
#
_entry.id   AF-A0A3M1QU26-F1
#
_cell.length_a   1.000
_cell.length_b   1.000
_cell.length_c   1.000
_cell.angle_alpha   90.00
_cell.angle_beta   90.00
_cell.angle_gamma   90.00
#
_symmetry.space_group_name_H-M   'P 1'
#
loop_
_entity.id
_entity.type
_entity.pdbx_description
1 polymer ?
#
loop_
_entity_poly.entity_id
_entity_poly.type
_entity_poly.pdbx_seq_one_letter_code
_entity_poly.pdbx_strand_id
1 'polypeptide(L)'
;MEMKILKYCKSMKTLTIITFIFLSLVLGLESSGAQEPPNPSDIIEVSWSPSGDRIAIGHFNGGIDILDASNGTVLLTLAGHSDAVFELAWKPDGTQLASGSQDTTVRVWDMTNGNLLHTLIAHDLGISALIWTPDGTKIVSATGFDEQLNLRVWDAAAGTLLDSKDTAPIADFAWNQDGTILAGAGTAGVVIFLSGTTFEFMDIIINEFLNGEVKWSLDDNFVISGSNNSRVTVWDVATGQAITNVLATDTISADPSRIDKVREFNLNADNTELTTIAADGTVRIWNVSTGTLLSESQITGPVFAAEFSPDGSQLAFGGEGTTIQIIPAPQLNQAPTANAGFDQTVTDSDNNGSELVTLDGSLSSDADGTIVSYAWSEGGVSLATGVTPMVTLAVGAHTLTLTVTDDDGATASDDVVVTINPPTITCDFNIAVADSAGLIAAINTANSNGVADTICLANSTYTFTTPDNVHNGANALPVIMSDITIEGNGATLTRAVGAPAMRFFEVSAGRLALANLTLNDGLLDSGNGGAIFTQTDLSLDTTTISNASSRFGGGVYVAAGTLSVNGSTFNQTTAIENGGGLFLNSGTMTVTGSTFNGGSARFGGGIYVNNGITTVTNNNFSNHVVTEQGGGIFFNTGTLTLNDSSFDNNSARFGGGLYANSATVTVDNSTFANHVVAEQGGGIFYNNGTLTISNSSFDNNSARFGGGIFSNGSFTVGGSIFTNNSVVEQGGGVFTNSAGSNTVDNSCFNGNTGRFGGGLYSSALNFMATNNWWGAADGPSEAGSGTGDAVNSNVIVIPFLSTEPAFCVASP
;
A
#
# COMPACT_ATOMS: atom_id res chain seq x y z
N MET A 1 35.55 -0.91 60.37
CA MET A 1 34.84 -1.82 59.45
C MET A 1 33.88 -2.73 60.22
N GLU A 2 34.30 -3.41 61.29
CA GLU A 2 33.38 -4.15 62.21
C GLU A 2 32.31 -3.29 62.90
N MET A 3 32.55 -1.99 63.08
CA MET A 3 31.62 -1.09 63.79
C MET A 3 30.48 -0.53 62.91
N LYS A 4 30.48 -0.77 61.59
CA LYS A 4 29.34 -0.48 60.70
C LYS A 4 28.37 -1.66 60.65
N ILE A 5 28.89 -2.89 60.65
CA ILE A 5 28.10 -4.13 60.63
C ILE A 5 27.35 -4.34 61.96
N LEU A 6 28.00 -4.10 63.11
CA LEU A 6 27.33 -4.25 64.42
C LEU A 6 26.27 -3.16 64.69
N LYS A 7 26.37 -1.98 64.04
CA LYS A 7 25.37 -0.91 64.16
C LYS A 7 24.15 -1.17 63.27
N TYR A 8 24.33 -1.82 62.11
CA TYR A 8 23.23 -2.21 61.22
C TYR A 8 22.49 -3.47 61.70
N CYS A 9 23.21 -4.53 62.10
CA CYS A 9 22.60 -5.77 62.63
C CYS A 9 21.90 -5.59 64.00
N LYS A 10 22.39 -4.70 64.89
CA LYS A 10 21.67 -4.38 66.15
C LYS A 10 20.58 -3.32 65.99
N SER A 11 20.63 -2.47 64.95
CA SER A 11 19.57 -1.50 64.69
C SER A 11 18.34 -2.15 64.06
N MET A 12 18.47 -3.24 63.29
CA MET A 12 17.31 -3.98 62.77
C MET A 12 16.52 -4.69 63.87
N LYS A 13 17.13 -5.25 64.92
CA LYS A 13 16.34 -5.87 66.01
C LYS A 13 15.43 -4.91 66.79
N THR A 14 15.64 -3.59 66.70
CA THR A 14 14.86 -2.60 67.47
C THR A 14 14.09 -1.62 66.57
N LEU A 15 14.57 -1.32 65.36
CA LEU A 15 13.87 -0.47 64.39
C LEU A 15 12.87 -1.27 63.56
N THR A 16 13.11 -2.56 63.33
CA THR A 16 12.17 -3.49 62.68
C THR A 16 11.03 -3.90 63.61
N ILE A 17 11.00 -3.49 64.89
CA ILE A 17 9.80 -3.67 65.75
C ILE A 17 8.93 -2.42 65.77
N ILE A 18 9.51 -1.21 65.66
CA ILE A 18 8.73 0.04 65.75
C ILE A 18 8.17 0.47 64.39
N THR A 19 8.88 0.22 63.29
CA THR A 19 8.36 0.52 61.94
C THR A 19 7.39 -0.55 61.43
N PHE A 20 7.52 -1.80 61.87
CA PHE A 20 6.54 -2.86 61.57
C PHE A 20 5.26 -2.73 62.39
N ILE A 21 5.30 -2.33 63.67
CA ILE A 21 4.08 -2.10 64.45
C ILE A 21 3.30 -0.87 63.93
N PHE A 22 3.97 0.14 63.36
CA PHE A 22 3.29 1.29 62.77
C PHE A 22 2.78 1.06 61.34
N LEU A 23 3.45 0.23 60.53
CA LEU A 23 3.00 -0.10 59.17
C LEU A 23 1.93 -1.21 59.15
N SER A 24 1.97 -2.14 60.11
CA SER A 24 0.96 -3.21 60.25
C SER A 24 -0.36 -2.75 60.89
N LEU A 25 -0.42 -1.53 61.46
CA LEU A 25 -1.65 -0.96 62.02
C LEU A 25 -2.40 -0.03 61.03
N VAL A 26 -1.76 0.35 59.92
CA VAL A 26 -2.34 1.24 58.90
C VAL A 26 -2.67 0.50 57.60
N LEU A 27 -2.05 -0.66 57.36
CA LEU A 27 -2.45 -1.61 56.33
C LEU A 27 -2.69 -2.94 57.01
N GLY A 28 -3.96 -3.35 57.10
CA GLY A 28 -4.34 -4.68 57.57
C GLY A 28 -3.89 -5.77 56.61
N LEU A 29 -2.59 -6.05 56.58
CA LEU A 29 -2.02 -7.25 56.00
C LEU A 29 -2.01 -8.30 57.11
N GLU A 30 -3.17 -8.91 57.32
CA GLU A 30 -3.20 -10.31 57.76
C GLU A 30 -2.25 -11.09 56.85
N SER A 31 -1.61 -12.14 57.38
CA SER A 31 -0.94 -13.16 56.59
C SER A 31 -1.93 -13.76 55.61
N SER A 32 -2.14 -13.11 54.47
CA SER A 32 -3.07 -13.55 53.44
C SER A 32 -2.35 -14.64 52.67
N GLY A 33 -2.75 -15.89 52.94
CA GLY A 33 -2.34 -17.02 52.12
C GLY A 33 -2.55 -16.70 50.64
N ALA A 34 -1.51 -16.88 49.85
CA ALA A 34 -1.66 -17.05 48.42
C ALA A 34 -2.42 -18.36 48.18
N GLN A 35 -3.75 -18.31 48.11
CA GLN A 35 -4.57 -19.43 47.64
C GLN A 35 -5.89 -18.92 47.04
N GLU A 36 -5.88 -18.63 45.75
CA GLU A 36 -6.58 -19.50 44.80
C GLU A 36 -5.46 -20.30 44.12
N PRO A 37 -5.53 -21.63 43.96
CA PRO A 37 -4.41 -22.32 43.35
C PRO A 37 -4.30 -21.84 41.89
N PRO A 38 -3.14 -21.34 41.43
CA PRO A 38 -2.81 -21.47 40.01
C PRO A 38 -3.09 -22.94 39.65
N ASN A 39 -3.60 -23.17 38.45
CA ASN A 39 -4.03 -24.51 38.05
C ASN A 39 -2.87 -25.48 38.38
N PRO A 40 -3.11 -26.63 39.03
CA PRO A 40 -2.02 -27.50 39.52
C PRO A 40 -1.01 -27.93 38.44
N SER A 41 -1.38 -27.77 37.16
CA SER A 41 -0.55 -28.06 36.01
C SER A 41 0.21 -26.85 35.46
N ASP A 42 0.12 -25.68 36.10
CA ASP A 42 0.79 -24.46 35.66
C ASP A 42 2.30 -24.56 35.84
N ILE A 43 3.00 -24.03 34.85
CA ILE A 43 4.44 -23.88 34.80
C ILE A 43 4.82 -22.65 35.61
N ILE A 44 5.73 -22.84 36.55
CA ILE A 44 6.23 -21.77 37.42
C ILE A 44 7.72 -21.55 37.30
N GLU A 45 8.44 -22.48 36.68
CA GLU A 45 9.87 -22.40 36.46
C GLU A 45 10.27 -23.13 35.18
N VAL A 46 11.23 -22.58 34.43
CA VAL A 46 11.80 -23.18 33.22
C VAL A 46 13.31 -23.05 33.30
N SER A 47 14.03 -24.16 33.05
CA SER A 47 15.49 -24.17 33.08
C SER A 47 16.10 -24.97 31.92
N TRP A 48 16.91 -24.34 31.07
CA TRP A 48 17.70 -24.96 30.02
C TRP A 48 18.87 -25.74 30.60
N SER A 49 19.07 -26.94 30.08
CA SER A 49 20.30 -27.69 30.34
C SER A 49 21.53 -26.95 29.77
N PRO A 50 22.73 -27.12 30.35
CA PRO A 50 23.93 -26.41 29.90
C PRO A 50 24.31 -26.68 28.43
N SER A 51 23.92 -27.83 27.88
CA SER A 51 24.10 -28.20 26.48
C SER A 51 23.06 -27.59 25.54
N GLY A 52 21.98 -27.00 26.06
CA GLY A 52 20.85 -26.48 25.28
C GLY A 52 19.96 -27.54 24.64
N ASP A 53 20.20 -28.84 24.88
CA ASP A 53 19.46 -29.93 24.24
C ASP A 53 18.19 -30.35 25.01
N ARG A 54 18.09 -29.96 26.28
CA ARG A 54 16.95 -30.26 27.15
C ARG A 54 16.47 -29.03 27.92
N ILE A 55 15.19 -29.03 28.28
CA ILE A 55 14.54 -28.04 29.14
C ILE A 55 13.88 -28.75 30.31
N ALA A 56 14.11 -28.27 31.53
CA ALA A 56 13.39 -28.69 32.72
C ALA A 56 12.24 -27.72 33.01
N ILE A 57 11.09 -28.24 33.37
CA ILE A 57 9.88 -27.48 33.70
C ILE A 57 9.47 -27.81 35.12
N GLY A 58 9.35 -26.80 35.97
CA GLY A 58 8.83 -26.90 37.33
C GLY A 58 7.34 -26.58 37.36
N HIS A 59 6.56 -27.49 37.94
CA HIS A 59 5.10 -27.35 38.03
C HIS A 59 4.65 -26.93 39.43
N PHE A 60 3.51 -26.25 39.50
CA PHE A 60 2.90 -25.84 40.76
C PHE A 60 2.49 -27.02 41.67
N ASN A 61 2.23 -28.20 41.11
CA ASN A 61 1.91 -29.41 41.89
C ASN A 61 3.15 -30.18 42.42
N GLY A 62 4.37 -29.72 42.16
CA GLY A 62 5.60 -30.42 42.56
C GLY A 62 6.16 -31.39 41.51
N GLY A 63 5.48 -31.57 40.37
CA GLY A 63 6.00 -32.31 39.24
C GLY A 63 7.13 -31.55 38.54
N ILE A 64 8.03 -32.30 37.89
CA ILE A 64 9.04 -31.74 36.99
C ILE A 64 9.02 -32.55 35.70
N ASP A 65 8.97 -31.88 34.55
CA ASP A 65 9.13 -32.53 33.25
C ASP A 65 10.45 -32.12 32.61
N ILE A 66 11.15 -33.06 31.99
CA ILE A 66 12.34 -32.82 31.18
C ILE A 66 11.97 -33.05 29.72
N LEU A 67 12.18 -32.04 28.88
CA LEU A 67 11.79 -32.03 27.48
C LEU A 67 13.03 -32.02 26.59
N ASP A 68 12.92 -32.63 25.41
CA ASP A 68 13.84 -32.42 24.30
C ASP A 68 13.57 -31.05 23.67
N ALA A 69 14.57 -30.17 23.65
CA ALA A 69 14.41 -28.81 23.17
C ALA A 69 14.10 -28.72 21.67
N SER A 70 14.51 -29.71 20.87
CA SER A 70 14.36 -29.69 19.41
C SER A 70 12.95 -30.02 18.93
N ASN A 71 12.18 -30.73 19.74
CA ASN A 71 10.88 -31.28 19.34
C ASN A 71 9.80 -31.22 20.43
N GLY A 72 10.12 -30.74 21.64
CA GLY A 72 9.20 -30.56 22.75
C GLY A 72 8.68 -31.86 23.37
N THR A 73 9.28 -33.01 23.05
CA THR A 73 8.83 -34.29 23.63
C THR A 73 9.30 -34.44 25.07
N VAL A 74 8.42 -34.92 25.94
CA VAL A 74 8.76 -35.23 27.33
C VAL A 74 9.66 -36.48 27.37
N LEU A 75 10.89 -36.30 27.85
CA LEU A 75 11.89 -37.34 28.04
C LEU A 75 11.77 -38.02 29.40
N LEU A 76 11.56 -37.23 30.47
CA LEU A 76 11.43 -37.71 31.84
C LEU A 76 10.34 -36.91 32.57
N THR A 77 9.62 -37.56 33.48
CA THR A 77 8.75 -36.90 34.47
C THR A 77 9.23 -37.29 35.85
N LEU A 78 9.68 -36.32 36.64
CA LEU A 78 10.21 -36.50 37.97
C LEU A 78 9.10 -36.18 38.98
N ALA A 79 8.65 -37.20 39.70
CA ALA A 79 7.60 -37.07 40.71
C ALA A 79 8.20 -37.25 42.10
N GLY A 80 7.91 -36.32 43.02
CA GLY A 80 8.31 -36.51 44.41
C GLY A 80 8.11 -35.32 45.33
N HIS A 81 8.21 -34.09 44.85
CA HIS A 81 7.87 -32.91 45.65
C HIS A 81 6.38 -32.90 45.97
N SER A 82 6.01 -32.39 47.15
CA SER A 82 4.62 -32.31 47.60
C SER A 82 3.96 -30.95 47.40
N ASP A 83 4.72 -29.98 46.85
CA ASP A 83 4.31 -28.61 46.63
C ASP A 83 5.13 -28.00 45.48
N ALA A 84 4.79 -26.79 45.05
CA ALA A 84 5.39 -26.05 43.93
C ALA A 84 6.92 -26.16 43.84
N VAL A 85 7.46 -26.41 42.64
CA VAL A 85 8.91 -26.35 42.35
C VAL A 85 9.26 -24.95 41.84
N PHE A 86 9.87 -24.14 42.69
CA PHE A 86 10.22 -22.75 42.35
C PHE A 86 11.59 -22.60 41.69
N GLU A 87 12.45 -23.60 41.79
CA GLU A 87 13.85 -23.47 41.42
C GLU A 87 14.37 -24.76 40.79
N LEU A 88 15.06 -24.63 39.67
CA LEU A 88 15.67 -25.74 38.94
C LEU A 88 17.10 -25.38 38.58
N ALA A 89 18.05 -26.19 39.03
CA ALA A 89 19.46 -25.95 38.80
C ALA A 89 20.13 -27.19 38.21
N TRP A 90 20.63 -27.07 36.98
CA TRP A 90 21.40 -28.13 36.33
C TRP A 90 22.82 -28.21 36.91
N LYS A 91 23.32 -29.43 37.08
CA LYS A 91 24.75 -29.64 37.25
C LYS A 91 25.47 -29.19 35.97
N PRO A 92 26.66 -28.58 36.03
CA PRO A 92 27.35 -28.05 34.84
C PRO A 92 27.61 -29.08 33.72
N ASP A 93 27.71 -30.37 34.05
CA ASP A 93 27.86 -31.45 33.05
C ASP A 93 26.53 -32.00 32.51
N GLY A 94 25.39 -31.46 32.95
CA GLY A 94 24.04 -31.85 32.55
C GLY A 94 23.58 -33.22 33.07
N THR A 95 24.39 -33.91 33.87
CA THR A 95 24.08 -35.30 34.30
C THR A 95 23.07 -35.37 35.44
N GLN A 96 22.90 -34.26 36.17
CA GLN A 96 22.02 -34.18 37.33
C GLN A 96 21.25 -32.86 37.31
N LEU A 97 20.07 -32.87 37.92
CA LEU A 97 19.24 -31.68 38.17
C LEU A 97 18.97 -31.60 39.66
N ALA A 98 19.14 -30.43 40.24
CA ALA A 98 18.66 -30.12 41.58
C ALA A 98 17.36 -29.31 41.47
N SER A 99 16.36 -29.63 42.28
CA SER A 99 15.08 -28.91 42.32
C SER A 99 14.76 -28.43 43.73
N GLY A 100 14.34 -27.18 43.85
CA GLY A 100 13.96 -26.53 45.10
C GLY A 100 12.46 -26.29 45.12
N SER A 101 11.81 -26.64 46.23
CA SER A 101 10.34 -26.60 46.34
C SER A 101 9.85 -25.83 47.55
N GLN A 102 8.61 -25.36 47.45
CA GLN A 102 7.82 -24.88 48.57
C GLN A 102 7.66 -25.92 49.69
N ASP A 103 7.85 -27.21 49.38
CA ASP A 103 7.87 -28.30 50.37
C ASP A 103 9.09 -28.30 51.30
N THR A 104 9.94 -27.27 51.23
CA THR A 104 11.13 -27.01 52.06
C THR A 104 12.34 -27.90 51.75
N THR A 105 12.25 -28.74 50.73
CA THR A 105 13.31 -29.67 50.35
C THR A 105 14.01 -29.26 49.06
N VAL A 106 15.29 -29.63 48.97
CA VAL A 106 16.01 -29.72 47.69
C VAL A 106 16.11 -31.19 47.31
N ARG A 107 15.81 -31.53 46.06
CA ARG A 107 15.97 -32.89 45.54
C ARG A 107 16.99 -32.92 44.42
N VAL A 108 17.79 -33.99 44.37
CA VAL A 108 18.80 -34.21 43.34
C VAL A 108 18.42 -35.42 42.52
N TRP A 109 18.39 -35.27 41.20
CA TRP A 109 17.87 -36.26 40.27
C TRP A 109 18.94 -36.67 39.25
N ASP A 110 18.96 -37.94 38.85
CA ASP A 110 19.80 -38.46 37.76
C ASP A 110 19.09 -38.26 36.42
N MET A 111 19.72 -37.50 35.51
CA MET A 111 19.14 -37.16 34.20
C MET A 111 19.25 -38.27 33.15
N THR A 112 19.85 -39.40 33.50
CA THR A 112 19.92 -40.59 32.63
C THR A 112 18.63 -41.43 32.73
N ASN A 113 18.01 -41.46 33.91
CA ASN A 113 16.91 -42.40 34.21
C ASN A 113 15.78 -41.78 35.06
N GLY A 114 15.92 -40.53 35.51
CA GLY A 114 14.95 -39.82 36.34
C GLY A 114 14.92 -40.24 37.81
N ASN A 115 15.88 -41.02 38.28
CA ASN A 115 15.89 -41.49 39.67
C ASN A 115 16.24 -40.35 40.64
N LEU A 116 15.53 -40.32 41.77
CA LEU A 116 15.87 -39.48 42.92
C LEU A 116 17.13 -40.01 43.61
N LEU A 117 18.18 -39.21 43.67
CA LEU A 117 19.46 -39.52 44.32
C LEU A 117 19.46 -39.07 45.78
N HIS A 118 19.04 -37.83 46.03
CA HIS A 118 19.05 -37.23 47.36
C HIS A 118 17.80 -36.39 47.64
N THR A 119 17.37 -36.37 48.90
CA THR A 119 16.41 -35.39 49.43
C THR A 119 17.07 -34.66 50.59
N LEU A 120 17.32 -33.38 50.40
CA LEU A 120 18.00 -32.50 51.35
C LEU A 120 16.92 -31.72 52.10
N ILE A 121 16.79 -31.95 53.40
CA ILE A 121 15.89 -31.16 54.26
C ILE A 121 16.55 -29.80 54.48
N ALA A 122 16.21 -28.87 53.61
CA ALA A 122 17.06 -27.72 53.36
C ALA A 122 16.74 -26.55 54.28
N HIS A 123 15.49 -26.12 54.39
CA HIS A 123 15.12 -24.96 55.22
C HIS A 123 13.79 -25.22 55.96
N ASP A 124 13.38 -24.28 56.82
CA ASP A 124 12.07 -24.36 57.49
C ASP A 124 10.93 -23.75 56.64
N LEU A 125 11.28 -23.09 55.53
CA LEU A 125 10.40 -22.51 54.53
C LEU A 125 10.83 -22.93 53.11
N GLY A 126 10.03 -22.55 52.11
CA GLY A 126 10.27 -22.89 50.70
C GLY A 126 11.63 -22.46 50.18
N ILE A 127 12.16 -23.24 49.23
CA ILE A 127 13.41 -22.91 48.52
C ILE A 127 13.08 -21.88 47.44
N SER A 128 13.84 -20.80 47.43
CA SER A 128 13.65 -19.70 46.46
C SER A 128 14.96 -19.24 45.83
N ALA A 129 16.03 -20.01 45.99
CA ALA A 129 17.27 -19.80 45.25
C ALA A 129 18.07 -21.09 45.34
N LEU A 130 18.48 -21.64 44.20
CA LEU A 130 19.19 -22.90 44.11
C LEU A 130 20.23 -22.84 42.99
N ILE A 131 21.47 -23.22 43.28
CA ILE A 131 22.50 -23.24 42.23
C ILE A 131 23.55 -24.32 42.48
N TRP A 132 24.12 -24.87 41.41
CA TRP A 132 25.30 -25.72 41.48
C TRP A 132 26.57 -24.88 41.50
N THR A 133 27.63 -25.35 42.16
CA THR A 133 28.95 -24.76 41.93
C THR A 133 29.44 -25.08 40.51
N PRO A 134 30.24 -24.20 39.88
CA PRO A 134 30.75 -24.42 38.53
C PRO A 134 31.59 -25.69 38.37
N ASP A 135 32.22 -26.16 39.45
CA ASP A 135 32.93 -27.45 39.49
C ASP A 135 32.02 -28.68 39.65
N GLY A 136 30.71 -28.47 39.84
CA GLY A 136 29.70 -29.51 40.03
C GLY A 136 29.81 -30.30 41.33
N THR A 137 30.60 -29.83 42.30
CA THR A 137 30.86 -30.58 43.55
C THR A 137 29.90 -30.24 44.68
N LYS A 138 29.25 -29.08 44.63
CA LYS A 138 28.35 -28.60 45.69
C LYS A 138 27.06 -28.05 45.12
N ILE A 139 26.04 -28.05 45.96
CA ILE A 139 24.76 -27.36 45.74
C ILE A 139 24.63 -26.27 46.81
N VAL A 140 24.15 -25.11 46.41
CA VAL A 140 23.88 -23.97 47.30
C VAL A 140 22.39 -23.68 47.28
N SER A 141 21.77 -23.59 48.45
CA SER A 141 20.33 -23.33 48.59
C SER A 141 20.07 -22.24 49.60
N ALA A 142 19.12 -21.35 49.32
CA ALA A 142 18.67 -20.34 50.26
C ALA A 142 17.13 -20.19 50.25
N THR A 143 16.63 -19.39 51.20
CA THR A 143 15.23 -19.02 51.27
C THR A 143 15.10 -17.50 51.37
N GLY A 144 14.13 -16.96 50.64
CA GLY A 144 13.74 -15.55 50.64
C GLY A 144 12.55 -15.28 51.56
N PHE A 145 11.96 -16.32 52.17
CA PHE A 145 10.71 -16.26 52.92
C PHE A 145 10.89 -16.14 54.45
N ASP A 146 12.12 -16.28 54.97
CA ASP A 146 12.42 -16.24 56.41
C ASP A 146 13.23 -15.01 56.82
N GLU A 147 13.05 -14.57 58.06
CA GLU A 147 13.98 -13.68 58.75
C GLU A 147 15.19 -14.42 59.34
N GLN A 148 15.14 -15.75 59.46
CA GLN A 148 16.27 -16.60 59.86
C GLN A 148 17.21 -16.84 58.68
N LEU A 149 18.06 -15.84 58.52
CA LEU A 149 19.20 -15.71 57.62
C LEU A 149 20.05 -16.98 57.52
N ASN A 150 19.91 -17.83 56.50
CA ASN A 150 20.85 -18.93 56.25
C ASN A 150 20.89 -19.38 54.78
N LEU A 151 22.03 -19.20 54.13
CA LEU A 151 22.42 -19.96 52.94
C LEU A 151 23.02 -21.30 53.39
N ARG A 152 22.68 -22.41 52.72
CA ARG A 152 23.25 -23.74 53.01
C ARG A 152 24.02 -24.28 51.82
N VAL A 153 25.16 -24.90 52.12
CA VAL A 153 26.07 -25.51 51.14
C VAL A 153 26.09 -27.01 51.36
N TRP A 154 25.83 -27.79 50.32
CA TRP A 154 25.69 -29.24 50.37
C TRP A 154 26.77 -29.90 49.54
N ASP A 155 27.25 -31.05 50.01
CA ASP A 155 28.05 -31.96 49.20
C ASP A 155 27.11 -32.65 48.20
N ALA A 156 27.37 -32.46 46.90
CA ALA A 156 26.47 -32.97 45.87
C ALA A 156 26.51 -34.49 45.73
N ALA A 157 27.64 -35.13 46.06
CA ALA A 157 27.82 -36.58 45.92
C ALA A 157 27.33 -37.35 47.15
N ALA A 158 27.51 -36.78 48.34
CA ALA A 158 27.08 -37.38 49.60
C ALA A 158 25.66 -36.98 50.00
N GLY A 159 25.14 -35.86 49.50
CA GLY A 159 23.84 -35.31 49.90
C GLY A 159 23.82 -34.82 51.35
N THR A 160 24.95 -34.33 51.86
CA THR A 160 25.12 -33.90 53.26
C THR A 160 25.42 -32.41 53.36
N LEU A 161 24.89 -31.75 54.40
CA LEU A 161 25.20 -30.34 54.69
C LEU A 161 26.68 -30.18 55.05
N LEU A 162 27.38 -29.28 54.34
CA LEU A 162 28.79 -28.93 54.57
C LEU A 162 28.94 -27.66 55.39
N ASP A 163 28.15 -26.64 55.08
CA ASP A 163 28.26 -25.31 55.70
C ASP A 163 26.91 -24.59 55.70
N SER A 164 26.77 -23.62 56.60
CA SER A 164 25.64 -22.69 56.67
C SER A 164 26.14 -21.29 56.96
N LYS A 165 25.71 -20.31 56.17
CA LYS A 165 26.13 -18.90 56.27
C LYS A 165 24.94 -18.02 56.55
N ASP A 166 25.03 -17.17 57.57
CA ASP A 166 24.02 -16.13 57.81
C ASP A 166 24.10 -15.06 56.71
N THR A 167 23.10 -15.00 55.83
CA THR A 167 22.98 -14.02 54.74
C THR A 167 21.62 -13.31 54.79
N ALA A 168 21.48 -12.14 54.16
CA ALA A 168 20.15 -11.60 53.86
C ALA A 168 19.27 -12.67 53.16
N PRO A 169 17.93 -12.59 53.20
CA PRO A 169 17.09 -13.55 52.47
C PRO A 169 17.33 -13.40 50.97
N ILE A 170 17.45 -14.52 50.26
CA ILE A 170 17.87 -14.57 48.84
C ILE A 170 16.76 -15.18 48.01
N ALA A 171 16.41 -14.50 46.93
CA ALA A 171 15.36 -14.87 45.98
C ALA A 171 15.90 -15.42 44.65
N ASP A 172 17.20 -15.31 44.39
CA ASP A 172 17.85 -15.91 43.22
C ASP A 172 19.38 -15.85 43.37
N PHE A 173 20.10 -16.74 42.67
CA PHE A 173 21.55 -16.83 42.60
C PHE A 173 22.05 -16.78 41.16
N ALA A 174 23.17 -16.08 40.93
CA ALA A 174 23.90 -16.18 39.68
C ALA A 174 25.42 -16.16 39.86
N TRP A 175 26.09 -17.06 39.15
CA TRP A 175 27.54 -17.07 39.03
C TRP A 175 28.00 -16.06 38.00
N ASN A 176 29.12 -15.40 38.30
CA ASN A 176 29.92 -14.78 37.26
C ASN A 176 30.61 -15.88 36.41
N GLN A 177 31.06 -15.55 35.20
CA GLN A 177 31.52 -16.50 34.21
C GLN A 177 32.74 -17.32 34.66
N ASP A 178 33.65 -16.74 35.44
CA ASP A 178 34.82 -17.46 35.95
C ASP A 178 34.55 -18.27 37.24
N GLY A 179 33.34 -18.17 37.81
CA GLY A 179 32.91 -18.91 39.00
C GLY A 179 33.52 -18.44 40.31
N THR A 180 34.20 -17.29 40.33
CA THR A 180 34.88 -16.78 41.54
C THR A 180 33.96 -15.96 42.45
N ILE A 181 32.82 -15.49 41.94
CA ILE A 181 31.84 -14.67 42.66
C ILE A 181 30.43 -15.22 42.44
N LEU A 182 29.72 -15.42 43.55
CA LEU A 182 28.29 -15.73 43.55
C LEU A 182 27.51 -14.47 43.92
N ALA A 183 26.66 -14.00 43.01
CA ALA A 183 25.69 -12.96 43.31
C ALA A 183 24.41 -13.58 43.87
N GLY A 184 23.80 -12.93 44.85
CA GLY A 184 22.48 -13.27 45.36
C GLY A 184 21.55 -12.06 45.35
N ALA A 185 20.40 -12.17 44.67
CA ALA A 185 19.33 -11.17 44.73
C ALA A 185 18.62 -11.27 46.09
N GLY A 186 18.71 -10.22 46.90
CA GLY A 186 18.11 -10.17 48.22
C GLY A 186 16.74 -9.52 48.25
N THR A 187 15.80 -10.13 49.00
CA THR A 187 14.42 -9.62 49.15
C THR A 187 14.32 -8.31 49.92
N ALA A 188 15.42 -7.82 50.51
CA ALA A 188 15.52 -6.51 51.15
C ALA A 188 15.93 -5.39 50.17
N GLY A 189 15.92 -5.66 48.86
CA GLY A 189 16.38 -4.73 47.83
C GLY A 189 17.89 -4.61 47.82
N VAL A 190 18.59 -5.74 47.87
CA VAL A 190 20.06 -5.76 47.81
C VAL A 190 20.51 -6.79 46.79
N VAL A 191 21.71 -6.64 46.24
CA VAL A 191 22.44 -7.72 45.58
C VAL A 191 23.69 -7.94 46.40
N ILE A 192 23.84 -9.14 46.97
CA ILE A 192 25.02 -9.50 47.75
C ILE A 192 26.02 -10.26 46.87
N PHE A 193 27.31 -10.04 47.10
CA PHE A 193 28.38 -10.78 46.46
C PHE A 193 29.08 -11.66 47.49
N LEU A 194 29.18 -12.94 47.19
CA LEU A 194 29.83 -13.95 48.02
C LEU A 194 31.02 -14.53 47.28
N SER A 195 32.05 -14.95 48.02
CA SER A 195 33.17 -15.68 47.42
C SER A 195 32.71 -17.02 46.87
N GLY A 196 33.09 -17.33 45.63
CA GLY A 196 32.69 -18.57 44.98
C GLY A 196 33.25 -19.85 45.59
N THR A 197 34.28 -19.72 46.43
CA THR A 197 34.95 -20.86 47.06
C THR A 197 34.53 -21.07 48.51
N THR A 198 34.44 -19.98 49.29
CA THR A 198 34.14 -20.02 50.72
C THR A 198 32.73 -19.58 51.08
N PHE A 199 31.99 -18.99 50.12
CA PHE A 199 30.67 -18.38 50.31
C PHE A 199 30.65 -17.28 51.39
N GLU A 200 31.80 -16.70 51.68
CA GLU A 200 31.93 -15.56 52.59
C GLU A 200 31.51 -14.27 51.90
N PHE A 201 30.87 -13.37 52.65
CA PHE A 201 30.44 -12.07 52.16
C PHE A 201 31.62 -11.22 51.66
N MET A 202 31.50 -10.69 50.45
CA MET A 202 32.47 -9.82 49.80
C MET A 202 31.98 -8.38 49.74
N ASP A 203 30.82 -8.15 49.13
CA ASP A 203 30.28 -6.81 48.91
C ASP A 203 28.75 -6.80 48.74
N ILE A 204 28.15 -5.61 48.67
CA ILE A 204 26.70 -5.41 48.53
C ILE A 204 26.35 -4.18 47.69
N ILE A 205 25.41 -4.35 46.77
CA ILE A 205 24.72 -3.27 46.08
C ILE A 205 23.34 -3.10 46.73
N ILE A 206 22.92 -1.85 46.93
CA ILE A 206 21.61 -1.52 47.50
C ILE A 206 20.72 -0.98 46.38
N ASN A 207 19.59 -1.65 46.17
CA ASN A 207 18.49 -1.24 45.31
C ASN A 207 17.35 -0.65 46.18
N GLU A 208 16.60 0.30 45.64
CA GLU A 208 15.44 0.88 46.33
C GLU A 208 14.25 -0.09 46.36
N PHE A 209 14.28 -1.16 45.57
CA PHE A 209 13.19 -2.12 45.37
C PHE A 209 13.64 -3.55 45.63
N LEU A 210 12.70 -4.40 46.08
CA LEU A 210 12.97 -5.82 46.36
C LEU A 210 13.36 -6.55 45.07
N ASN A 211 14.52 -7.21 45.07
CA ASN A 211 15.01 -7.96 43.93
C ASN A 211 14.45 -9.39 43.96
N GLY A 212 14.03 -9.88 42.80
CA GLY A 212 13.51 -11.23 42.59
C GLY A 212 14.40 -12.11 41.72
N GLU A 213 15.34 -11.54 40.98
CA GLU A 213 16.20 -12.27 40.03
C GLU A 213 17.53 -11.52 39.82
N VAL A 214 18.63 -12.23 39.54
CA VAL A 214 19.95 -11.66 39.27
C VAL A 214 20.67 -12.41 38.16
N LYS A 215 21.38 -11.69 37.27
CA LYS A 215 22.24 -12.27 36.24
C LYS A 215 23.55 -11.51 36.09
N TRP A 216 24.55 -12.16 35.49
CA TRP A 216 25.83 -11.56 35.14
C TRP A 216 25.93 -11.34 33.64
N SER A 217 26.65 -10.29 33.23
CA SER A 217 27.11 -10.15 31.85
C SER A 217 28.14 -11.23 31.50
N LEU A 218 28.31 -11.49 30.19
CA LEU A 218 29.29 -12.47 29.70
C LEU A 218 30.76 -12.08 29.94
N ASP A 219 31.02 -10.83 30.27
CA ASP A 219 32.36 -10.29 30.55
C ASP A 219 32.58 -9.98 32.04
N ASP A 220 31.63 -10.36 32.91
CA ASP A 220 31.63 -10.12 34.36
C ASP A 220 31.69 -8.65 34.81
N ASN A 221 31.58 -7.70 33.88
CA ASN A 221 31.64 -6.28 34.20
C ASN A 221 30.33 -5.78 34.81
N PHE A 222 29.20 -6.40 34.46
CA PHE A 222 27.87 -5.98 34.87
C PHE A 222 27.09 -7.08 35.59
N VAL A 223 26.25 -6.63 36.52
CA VAL A 223 25.24 -7.45 37.17
C VAL A 223 23.89 -6.83 36.87
N ILE A 224 22.93 -7.65 36.48
CA ILE A 224 21.56 -7.23 36.19
C ILE A 224 20.66 -7.74 37.32
N SER A 225 19.79 -6.89 37.85
CA SER A 225 18.81 -7.28 38.88
C SER A 225 17.39 -6.92 38.46
N GLY A 226 16.50 -7.91 38.48
CA GLY A 226 15.06 -7.74 38.31
C GLY A 226 14.39 -7.45 39.65
N SER A 227 13.56 -6.42 39.70
CA SER A 227 12.79 -6.02 40.88
C SER A 227 11.31 -6.38 40.76
N ASN A 228 10.66 -6.64 41.89
CA ASN A 228 9.24 -7.04 41.97
C ASN A 228 8.25 -5.97 41.46
N ASN A 229 8.69 -4.78 41.07
CA ASN A 229 7.88 -3.70 40.49
C ASN A 229 8.15 -3.51 38.98
N SER A 230 8.47 -4.58 38.27
CA SER A 230 8.79 -4.57 36.83
C SER A 230 10.02 -3.75 36.44
N ARG A 231 10.94 -3.47 37.37
CA ARG A 231 12.18 -2.75 37.06
C ARG A 231 13.33 -3.71 36.82
N VAL A 232 14.16 -3.40 35.83
CA VAL A 232 15.45 -4.04 35.63
C VAL A 232 16.54 -2.99 35.76
N THR A 233 17.51 -3.26 36.62
CA THR A 233 18.66 -2.38 36.82
C THR A 233 19.94 -3.10 36.39
N VAL A 234 20.76 -2.44 35.57
CA VAL A 234 22.10 -2.89 35.21
C VAL A 234 23.09 -2.14 36.08
N TRP A 235 23.95 -2.87 36.78
CA TRP A 235 24.92 -2.36 37.74
C TRP A 235 26.34 -2.58 37.23
N ASP A 236 27.16 -1.55 37.32
CA ASP A 236 28.60 -1.66 37.12
C ASP A 236 29.24 -2.28 38.37
N VAL A 237 29.86 -3.45 38.22
CA VAL A 237 30.43 -4.20 39.35
C VAL A 237 31.62 -3.48 39.96
N ALA A 238 32.44 -2.81 39.15
CA ALA A 238 33.65 -2.13 39.62
C ALA A 238 33.34 -0.90 40.47
N THR A 239 32.26 -0.19 40.17
CA THR A 239 31.87 1.06 40.83
C THR A 239 30.69 0.90 41.81
N GLY A 240 29.92 -0.18 41.68
CA GLY A 240 28.68 -0.41 42.42
C GLY A 240 27.53 0.54 42.04
N GLN A 241 27.65 1.25 40.92
CA GLN A 241 26.64 2.22 40.47
C GLN A 241 25.70 1.62 39.42
N ALA A 242 24.44 2.05 39.45
CA ALA A 242 23.48 1.73 38.39
C ALA A 242 23.85 2.47 37.10
N ILE A 243 23.96 1.74 36.00
CA ILE A 243 24.18 2.27 34.65
C ILE A 243 22.83 2.69 34.05
N THR A 244 21.84 1.80 34.15
CA THR A 244 20.47 2.03 33.69
C THR A 244 19.47 1.34 34.61
N ASN A 245 18.26 1.91 34.69
CA ASN A 245 17.12 1.38 35.43
C ASN A 245 15.87 1.60 34.59
N VAL A 246 15.38 0.52 33.99
CA VAL A 246 14.28 0.53 33.01
C VAL A 246 13.04 -0.15 33.56
N LEU A 247 11.89 0.15 32.97
CA LEU A 247 10.61 -0.41 33.36
C LEU A 247 10.13 -1.38 32.26
N ALA A 248 10.08 -2.69 32.57
CA ALA A 248 9.77 -3.74 31.60
C ALA A 248 8.34 -3.68 31.04
N THR A 249 7.39 -3.05 31.74
CA THR A 249 6.01 -2.81 31.27
C THR A 249 5.44 -1.53 31.90
N ASP A 250 4.61 -0.79 31.15
CA ASP A 250 3.99 0.45 31.63
C ASP A 250 2.78 0.22 32.53
N THR A 251 2.24 -0.99 32.56
CA THR A 251 1.17 -1.39 33.45
C THR A 251 1.73 -1.98 34.74
N ILE A 252 1.32 -1.42 35.87
CA ILE A 252 1.57 -1.99 37.20
C ILE A 252 0.21 -2.37 37.78
N SER A 253 -0.09 -3.66 37.77
CA SER A 253 -1.30 -4.29 38.27
C SER A 253 -1.44 -4.08 39.77
N ALA A 254 -2.67 -3.82 40.21
CA ALA A 254 -3.02 -3.64 41.61
C ALA A 254 -3.26 -4.98 42.35
N ASP A 255 -3.18 -6.12 41.66
CA ASP A 255 -3.39 -7.47 42.21
C ASP A 255 -2.07 -8.08 42.71
N PRO A 256 -1.91 -8.31 44.03
CA PRO A 256 -0.68 -8.88 44.62
C PRO A 256 -0.36 -10.32 44.19
N SER A 257 -1.33 -11.05 43.62
CA SER A 257 -1.15 -12.42 43.14
C SER A 257 -0.66 -12.49 41.69
N ARG A 258 -0.85 -11.40 40.94
CA ARG A 258 -0.48 -11.22 39.53
C ARG A 258 0.43 -10.01 39.37
N ILE A 259 1.35 -9.79 40.30
CA ILE A 259 2.28 -8.67 40.21
C ILE A 259 3.03 -8.84 38.88
N ASP A 260 2.91 -7.81 38.04
CA ASP A 260 3.70 -7.63 36.83
C ASP A 260 5.15 -7.63 37.26
N LYS A 261 5.78 -8.80 37.20
CA LYS A 261 7.22 -8.93 37.39
C LYS A 261 7.86 -8.94 36.01
N VAL A 262 9.10 -8.51 36.00
CA VAL A 262 10.03 -8.98 34.97
C VAL A 262 10.14 -10.48 35.17
N ARG A 263 9.93 -11.24 34.10
CA ARG A 263 10.01 -12.70 34.09
C ARG A 263 11.36 -13.19 33.65
N GLU A 264 12.00 -12.39 32.80
CA GLU A 264 13.28 -12.74 32.21
C GLU A 264 13.91 -11.47 31.64
N PHE A 265 15.24 -11.37 31.70
CA PHE A 265 16.02 -10.29 31.12
C PHE A 265 17.42 -10.78 30.75
N ASN A 266 17.97 -10.23 29.67
CA ASN A 266 19.31 -10.59 29.25
C ASN A 266 20.03 -9.44 28.55
N LEU A 267 21.35 -9.39 28.71
CA LEU A 267 22.20 -8.51 27.92
C LEU A 267 22.62 -9.21 26.64
N ASN A 268 22.75 -8.45 25.56
CA ASN A 268 23.44 -8.93 24.38
C ASN A 268 24.96 -9.09 24.65
N ALA A 269 25.66 -9.78 23.75
CA ALA A 269 27.03 -10.22 24.01
C ALA A 269 28.06 -9.10 24.21
N ASP A 270 27.79 -7.89 23.74
CA ASP A 270 28.64 -6.71 23.92
C ASP A 270 28.12 -5.74 24.99
N ASN A 271 27.07 -6.12 25.72
CA ASN A 271 26.40 -5.36 26.77
C ASN A 271 25.84 -4.00 26.34
N THR A 272 25.56 -3.80 25.06
CA THR A 272 24.99 -2.54 24.55
C THR A 272 23.47 -2.52 24.63
N GLU A 273 22.83 -3.68 24.63
CA GLU A 273 21.38 -3.84 24.63
C GLU A 273 20.93 -4.74 25.77
N LEU A 274 19.82 -4.36 26.40
CA LEU A 274 19.13 -5.14 27.41
C LEU A 274 17.75 -5.52 26.88
N THR A 275 17.46 -6.81 26.82
CA THR A 275 16.11 -7.33 26.54
C THR A 275 15.42 -7.61 27.87
N THR A 276 14.19 -7.15 28.03
CA THR A 276 13.35 -7.40 29.22
C THR A 276 12.01 -7.98 28.80
N ILE A 277 11.56 -9.03 29.48
CA ILE A 277 10.29 -9.70 29.24
C ILE A 277 9.44 -9.57 30.51
N ALA A 278 8.26 -8.99 30.37
CA ALA A 278 7.30 -8.84 31.46
C ALA A 278 6.28 -9.99 31.49
N ALA A 279 5.63 -10.15 32.64
CA ALA A 279 4.60 -11.18 32.86
C ALA A 279 3.38 -11.08 31.92
N ASP A 280 3.11 -9.89 31.37
CA ASP A 280 2.04 -9.63 30.42
C ASP A 280 2.41 -9.99 28.96
N GLY A 281 3.63 -10.46 28.72
CA GLY A 281 4.14 -10.77 27.38
C GLY A 281 4.83 -9.59 26.69
N THR A 282 4.95 -8.43 27.35
CA THR A 282 5.67 -7.28 26.81
C THR A 282 7.16 -7.58 26.73
N VAL A 283 7.72 -7.42 25.53
CA VAL A 283 9.16 -7.50 25.29
C VAL A 283 9.67 -6.11 24.95
N ARG A 284 10.71 -5.66 25.64
CA ARG A 284 11.36 -4.37 25.39
C ARG A 284 12.86 -4.56 25.25
N ILE A 285 13.44 -3.87 24.26
CA ILE A 285 14.88 -3.80 24.05
C ILE A 285 15.34 -2.39 24.34
N TRP A 286 16.35 -2.25 25.20
CA TRP A 286 16.83 -0.97 25.71
C TRP A 286 18.29 -0.77 25.36
N ASN A 287 18.66 0.47 25.07
CA ASN A 287 20.06 0.85 25.07
C ASN A 287 20.57 0.93 26.52
N VAL A 288 21.58 0.14 26.85
CA VAL A 288 22.10 0.04 28.22
C VAL A 288 22.71 1.35 28.70
N SER A 289 23.42 2.07 27.82
CA SER A 289 24.15 3.29 28.20
C SER A 289 23.24 4.50 28.42
N THR A 290 22.12 4.59 27.70
CA THR A 290 21.19 5.74 27.75
C THR A 290 19.90 5.43 28.49
N GLY A 291 19.54 4.17 28.64
CA GLY A 291 18.24 3.72 29.17
C GLY A 291 17.06 4.00 28.23
N THR A 292 17.32 4.30 26.95
CA THR A 292 16.25 4.57 25.97
C THR A 292 15.68 3.27 25.41
N LEU A 293 14.36 3.21 25.28
CA LEU A 293 13.67 2.13 24.58
C LEU A 293 14.02 2.15 23.08
N LEU A 294 14.52 1.03 22.57
CA LEU A 294 14.88 0.83 21.16
C LEU A 294 13.77 0.11 20.37
N SER A 295 13.15 -0.89 21.00
CA SER A 295 12.06 -1.65 20.41
C SER A 295 11.10 -2.14 21.50
N GLU A 296 9.82 -2.25 21.14
CA GLU A 296 8.77 -2.87 21.95
C GLU A 296 7.96 -3.81 21.07
N SER A 297 7.77 -5.04 21.55
CA SER A 297 6.95 -6.06 20.90
C SER A 297 6.17 -6.87 21.94
N GLN A 298 5.39 -7.85 21.46
CA GLN A 298 4.52 -8.68 22.30
C GLN A 298 4.69 -10.15 21.94
N ILE A 299 4.93 -11.00 22.95
CA ILE A 299 4.87 -12.46 22.79
C ILE A 299 3.49 -12.96 23.20
N THR A 300 2.95 -13.92 22.45
CA THR A 300 1.58 -14.40 22.66
C THR A 300 1.56 -15.65 23.53
N GLY A 301 1.08 -15.50 24.76
CA GLY A 301 0.86 -16.61 25.68
C GLY A 301 1.07 -16.22 27.14
N PRO A 302 0.77 -17.11 28.10
CA PRO A 302 1.05 -16.86 29.50
C PRO A 302 2.56 -16.92 29.76
N VAL A 303 3.10 -15.90 30.42
CA VAL A 303 4.53 -15.80 30.77
C VAL A 303 4.67 -15.80 32.29
N PHE A 304 4.62 -16.99 32.90
CA PHE A 304 4.90 -17.15 34.33
C PHE A 304 6.36 -17.53 34.60
N ALA A 305 6.98 -18.22 33.65
CA ALA A 305 8.40 -18.53 33.62
C ALA A 305 8.93 -18.35 32.19
N ALA A 306 10.15 -17.86 32.07
CA ALA A 306 10.84 -17.73 30.80
C ALA A 306 12.34 -17.86 31.03
N GLU A 307 13.07 -18.41 30.07
CA GLU A 307 14.53 -18.46 30.11
C GLU A 307 15.14 -18.47 28.70
N PHE A 308 16.22 -17.71 28.54
CA PHE A 308 17.05 -17.76 27.34
C PHE A 308 17.87 -19.05 27.30
N SER A 309 18.06 -19.61 26.09
CA SER A 309 18.98 -20.72 25.89
C SER A 309 20.41 -20.33 26.30
N PRO A 310 21.29 -21.30 26.63
CA PRO A 310 22.65 -21.00 27.08
C PRO A 310 23.50 -20.21 26.06
N ASP A 311 23.18 -20.34 24.77
CA ASP A 311 23.82 -19.57 23.69
C ASP A 311 23.12 -18.24 23.38
N GLY A 312 22.02 -17.93 24.07
CA GLY A 312 21.22 -16.72 23.92
C GLY A 312 20.38 -16.66 22.64
N SER A 313 20.33 -17.72 21.84
CA SER A 313 19.66 -17.71 20.52
C SER A 313 18.16 -17.97 20.57
N GLN A 314 17.65 -18.55 21.66
CA GLN A 314 16.25 -18.91 21.83
C GLN A 314 15.71 -18.45 23.18
N LEU A 315 14.40 -18.27 23.26
CA LEU A 315 13.65 -18.02 24.49
C LEU A 315 12.61 -19.13 24.67
N ALA A 316 12.68 -19.86 25.78
CA ALA A 316 11.61 -20.76 26.21
C ALA A 316 10.74 -20.03 27.24
N PHE A 317 9.41 -20.14 27.12
CA PHE A 317 8.50 -19.56 28.11
C PHE A 317 7.20 -20.34 28.23
N GLY A 318 6.54 -20.22 29.38
CA GLY A 318 5.25 -20.83 29.65
C GLY A 318 4.59 -20.26 30.91
N GLY A 319 3.38 -20.73 31.20
CA GLY A 319 2.69 -20.33 32.42
C GLY A 319 1.44 -21.15 32.69
N GLU A 320 0.34 -20.87 32.00
CA GLU A 320 -0.91 -21.62 32.20
C GLU A 320 -0.84 -22.99 31.51
N GLY A 321 -1.09 -24.05 32.28
CA GLY A 321 -1.01 -25.44 31.82
C GLY A 321 0.43 -25.93 31.61
N THR A 322 0.60 -27.05 30.90
CA THR A 322 1.87 -27.80 30.84
C THR A 322 2.70 -27.55 29.58
N THR A 323 2.35 -26.56 28.76
CA THR A 323 2.99 -26.33 27.46
C THR A 323 3.91 -25.12 27.51
N ILE A 324 5.12 -25.28 27.00
CA ILE A 324 6.04 -24.15 26.74
C ILE A 324 6.03 -23.80 25.26
N GLN A 325 6.34 -22.54 24.96
CA GLN A 325 6.72 -22.09 23.63
C GLN A 325 8.22 -21.86 23.59
N ILE A 326 8.84 -22.18 22.46
CA ILE A 326 10.24 -21.85 22.17
C ILE A 326 10.23 -20.98 20.93
N ILE A 327 10.72 -19.75 21.06
CA ILE A 327 10.83 -18.79 19.98
C ILE A 327 12.30 -18.39 19.78
N PRO A 328 12.69 -17.86 18.63
CA PRO A 328 13.96 -17.14 18.51
C PRO A 328 14.06 -16.06 19.61
N ALA A 329 15.23 -15.89 20.20
CA ALA A 329 15.44 -14.86 21.21
C ALA A 329 15.06 -13.50 20.61
N PRO A 330 14.24 -12.67 21.30
CA PRO A 330 13.88 -11.36 20.78
C PRO A 330 15.12 -10.50 20.52
N GLN A 331 15.24 -9.95 19.31
CA GLN A 331 16.33 -9.07 18.86
C GLN A 331 15.76 -7.76 18.31
N LEU A 332 16.65 -6.78 18.08
CA LEU A 332 16.28 -5.52 17.42
C LEU A 332 16.00 -5.79 15.93
N ASN A 333 14.79 -5.43 15.45
CA ASN A 333 14.41 -5.59 14.05
C ASN A 333 15.35 -4.82 13.10
N GLN A 334 15.86 -5.48 12.07
CA GLN A 334 16.62 -4.92 10.96
C GLN A 334 15.74 -4.82 9.72
N ALA A 335 15.64 -3.62 9.15
CA ALA A 335 14.88 -3.44 7.91
C ALA A 335 15.39 -4.36 6.77
N PRO A 336 14.49 -4.86 5.91
CA PRO A 336 14.86 -5.80 4.85
C PRO A 336 15.75 -5.10 3.81
N THR A 337 16.40 -5.89 2.96
CA THR A 337 17.08 -5.41 1.76
C THR A 337 16.20 -5.66 0.54
N ALA A 338 15.71 -4.59 -0.08
CA ALA A 338 14.99 -4.66 -1.35
C ALA A 338 15.96 -4.87 -2.52
N ASN A 339 15.57 -5.69 -3.49
CA ASN A 339 16.27 -5.85 -4.76
C ASN A 339 15.26 -6.02 -5.89
N ALA A 340 15.15 -5.02 -6.76
CA ALA A 340 14.17 -4.96 -7.86
C ALA A 340 14.63 -5.71 -9.12
N GLY A 341 15.81 -6.34 -9.09
CA GLY A 341 16.41 -7.03 -10.22
C GLY A 341 17.26 -6.11 -11.11
N PHE A 342 17.59 -6.58 -12.31
CA PHE A 342 18.37 -5.82 -13.27
C PHE A 342 17.47 -5.01 -14.21
N ASP A 343 17.99 -3.88 -14.68
CA ASP A 343 17.37 -3.11 -15.76
C ASP A 343 17.04 -4.00 -16.96
N GLN A 344 15.84 -3.82 -17.49
CA GLN A 344 15.31 -4.62 -18.60
C GLN A 344 15.19 -3.79 -19.86
N THR A 345 15.40 -4.43 -21.01
CA THR A 345 15.14 -3.83 -22.32
C THR A 345 14.38 -4.83 -23.17
N VAL A 346 13.15 -4.48 -23.54
CA VAL A 346 12.21 -5.33 -24.30
C VAL A 346 11.81 -4.57 -25.56
N THR A 347 11.39 -5.28 -26.60
CA THR A 347 10.85 -4.67 -27.83
C THR A 347 9.36 -4.95 -27.89
N ASP A 348 8.54 -3.92 -28.16
CA ASP A 348 7.13 -4.06 -28.51
C ASP A 348 7.03 -4.93 -29.77
N SER A 349 6.64 -6.19 -29.57
CA SER A 349 6.75 -7.24 -30.57
C SER A 349 5.58 -7.29 -31.55
N ASP A 350 4.44 -6.71 -31.18
CA ASP A 350 3.22 -6.69 -31.99
C ASP A 350 2.83 -5.28 -32.48
N ASN A 351 3.67 -4.28 -32.18
CA ASN A 351 3.49 -2.87 -32.56
C ASN A 351 2.18 -2.29 -32.02
N ASN A 352 1.75 -2.74 -30.84
CA ASN A 352 0.53 -2.25 -30.20
C ASN A 352 0.76 -1.02 -29.31
N GLY A 353 2.02 -0.58 -29.16
CA GLY A 353 2.42 0.55 -28.32
C GLY A 353 2.75 0.17 -26.88
N SER A 354 2.76 -1.12 -26.53
CA SER A 354 3.05 -1.63 -25.18
C SER A 354 3.58 -3.07 -25.22
N GLU A 355 4.18 -3.54 -24.12
CA GLU A 355 4.65 -4.92 -24.02
C GLU A 355 4.49 -5.47 -22.60
N LEU A 356 4.23 -6.78 -22.49
CA LEU A 356 4.09 -7.47 -21.21
C LEU A 356 5.48 -7.85 -20.67
N VAL A 357 5.81 -7.37 -19.48
CA VAL A 357 7.12 -7.59 -18.83
C VAL A 357 6.93 -8.32 -17.50
N THR A 358 7.88 -9.20 -17.18
CA THR A 358 7.95 -9.86 -15.87
C THR A 358 8.94 -9.12 -14.97
N LEU A 359 8.51 -8.72 -13.78
CA LEU A 359 9.37 -8.13 -12.76
C LEU A 359 9.91 -9.25 -11.84
N ASP A 360 11.02 -9.00 -11.15
CA ASP A 360 11.65 -10.01 -10.29
C ASP A 360 12.24 -9.39 -9.02
N GLY A 361 11.51 -9.53 -7.91
CA GLY A 361 11.95 -9.11 -6.59
C GLY A 361 12.59 -10.24 -5.77
N SER A 362 12.81 -11.42 -6.35
CA SER A 362 13.18 -12.64 -5.60
C SER A 362 14.55 -12.60 -4.92
N LEU A 363 15.39 -11.63 -5.27
CA LEU A 363 16.68 -11.38 -4.63
C LEU A 363 16.59 -10.49 -3.39
N SER A 364 15.39 -9.99 -3.06
CA SER A 364 15.16 -9.28 -1.80
C SER A 364 15.35 -10.25 -0.64
N SER A 365 15.93 -9.78 0.46
CA SER A 365 16.25 -10.60 1.62
C SER A 365 16.03 -9.85 2.91
N ASP A 366 15.75 -10.59 3.97
CA ASP A 366 15.70 -10.07 5.32
C ASP A 366 16.69 -10.83 6.20
N ALA A 367 17.42 -10.13 7.07
CA ALA A 367 18.57 -10.66 7.78
C ALA A 367 18.19 -11.38 9.08
N ASP A 368 17.12 -10.94 9.73
CA ASP A 368 16.60 -11.43 10.99
C ASP A 368 15.16 -11.96 10.90
N GLY A 369 14.48 -11.79 9.77
CA GLY A 369 13.12 -12.29 9.56
C GLY A 369 12.83 -12.79 8.15
N THR A 370 11.58 -12.60 7.73
CA THR A 370 11.07 -12.98 6.42
C THR A 370 10.28 -11.87 5.76
N ILE A 371 10.43 -11.71 4.44
CA ILE A 371 9.62 -10.75 3.68
C ILE A 371 8.19 -11.26 3.52
N VAL A 372 7.22 -10.53 4.06
CA VAL A 372 5.79 -10.87 4.00
C VAL A 372 5.05 -10.15 2.86
N SER A 373 5.62 -9.06 2.31
CA SER A 373 4.95 -8.29 1.26
C SER A 373 5.91 -7.73 0.19
N TYR A 374 5.43 -7.68 -1.05
CA TYR A 374 6.10 -7.11 -2.23
C TYR A 374 5.10 -6.22 -2.97
N ALA A 375 5.42 -4.93 -3.12
CA ALA A 375 4.60 -3.95 -3.82
C ALA A 375 5.41 -3.24 -4.90
N TRP A 376 4.88 -3.17 -6.11
CA TRP A 376 5.50 -2.51 -7.25
C TRP A 376 4.73 -1.24 -7.63
N SER A 377 5.44 -0.16 -7.92
CA SER A 377 4.83 1.12 -8.29
C SER A 377 5.63 1.89 -9.34
N GLU A 378 4.99 2.80 -10.04
CA GLU A 378 5.64 3.78 -10.93
C GLU A 378 5.13 5.18 -10.57
N GLY A 379 6.04 6.10 -10.27
CA GLY A 379 5.66 7.46 -9.84
C GLY A 379 4.77 7.49 -8.59
N GLY A 380 4.85 6.46 -7.73
CA GLY A 380 4.00 6.29 -6.55
C GLY A 380 2.62 5.67 -6.81
N VAL A 381 2.28 5.34 -8.06
CA VAL A 381 1.04 4.65 -8.43
C VAL A 381 1.27 3.13 -8.40
N SER A 382 0.42 2.40 -7.68
CA SER A 382 0.51 0.93 -7.56
C SER A 382 0.32 0.25 -8.91
N LEU A 383 1.27 -0.61 -9.27
CA LEU A 383 1.24 -1.42 -10.50
C LEU A 383 0.85 -2.88 -10.24
N ALA A 384 1.52 -3.54 -9.29
CA ALA A 384 1.32 -4.95 -9.00
C ALA A 384 1.83 -5.32 -7.60
N THR A 385 1.48 -6.54 -7.15
CA THR A 385 2.02 -7.13 -5.93
C THR A 385 2.56 -8.53 -6.20
N GLY A 386 3.47 -8.98 -5.33
CA GLY A 386 4.09 -10.30 -5.41
C GLY A 386 5.55 -10.27 -5.87
N VAL A 387 6.20 -11.43 -5.78
CA VAL A 387 7.64 -11.58 -6.04
C VAL A 387 7.97 -11.41 -7.53
N THR A 388 7.20 -12.05 -8.41
CA THR A 388 7.42 -12.02 -9.88
C THR A 388 6.14 -11.70 -10.67
N PRO A 389 5.54 -10.51 -10.51
CA PRO A 389 4.34 -10.15 -11.25
C PRO A 389 4.64 -9.85 -12.72
N MET A 390 3.61 -9.94 -13.56
CA MET A 390 3.65 -9.46 -14.94
C MET A 390 2.88 -8.14 -15.06
N VAL A 391 3.47 -7.16 -15.73
CA VAL A 391 2.89 -5.82 -15.95
C VAL A 391 3.01 -5.43 -17.42
N THR A 392 1.99 -4.76 -17.97
CA THR A 392 2.03 -4.22 -19.33
C THR A 392 2.51 -2.77 -19.28
N LEU A 393 3.58 -2.45 -20.01
CA LEU A 393 4.20 -1.13 -20.03
C LEU A 393 4.18 -0.57 -21.45
N ALA A 394 3.98 0.75 -21.58
CA ALA A 394 3.98 1.40 -22.88
C ALA A 394 5.39 1.47 -23.49
N VAL A 395 5.50 1.74 -24.79
CA VAL A 395 6.79 2.06 -25.42
C VAL A 395 7.40 3.29 -24.73
N GLY A 396 8.62 3.15 -24.20
CA GLY A 396 9.27 4.16 -23.37
C GLY A 396 10.16 3.56 -22.28
N ALA A 397 10.81 4.42 -21.51
CA ALA A 397 11.57 4.04 -20.33
C ALA A 397 10.72 4.28 -19.07
N HIS A 398 10.58 3.24 -18.25
CA HIS A 398 9.80 3.21 -17.02
C HIS A 398 10.74 2.97 -15.84
N THR A 399 10.64 3.79 -14.79
CA THR A 399 11.35 3.56 -13.51
C THR A 399 10.34 3.01 -12.52
N LEU A 400 10.52 1.74 -12.16
CA LEU A 400 9.62 1.00 -11.29
C LEU A 400 10.27 0.82 -9.92
N THR A 401 9.54 1.16 -8.86
CA THR A 401 10.00 0.98 -7.48
C THR A 401 9.37 -0.27 -6.89
N LEU A 402 10.22 -1.20 -6.46
CA LEU A 402 9.86 -2.29 -5.56
C LEU A 402 9.93 -1.79 -4.12
N THR A 403 8.89 -2.05 -3.33
CA THR A 403 8.90 -1.90 -1.87
C THR A 403 8.60 -3.25 -1.25
N VAL A 404 9.48 -3.71 -0.36
CA VAL A 404 9.30 -4.94 0.43
C VAL A 404 9.02 -4.62 1.88
N THR A 405 8.28 -5.50 2.56
CA THR A 405 7.96 -5.40 3.99
C THR A 405 8.29 -6.71 4.66
N ASP A 406 9.02 -6.68 5.77
CA ASP A 406 9.32 -7.84 6.61
C ASP A 406 8.14 -8.22 7.54
N ASP A 407 8.29 -9.31 8.28
CA ASP A 407 7.32 -9.83 9.24
C ASP A 407 7.14 -8.96 10.49
N ASP A 408 8.07 -8.03 10.73
CA ASP A 408 8.04 -7.05 11.81
C ASP A 408 7.54 -5.66 11.35
N GLY A 409 7.14 -5.53 10.08
CA GLY A 409 6.54 -4.35 9.48
C GLY A 409 7.51 -3.27 8.99
N ALA A 410 8.82 -3.47 9.05
CA ALA A 410 9.78 -2.54 8.46
C ALA A 410 9.87 -2.73 6.93
N THR A 411 10.27 -1.67 6.24
CA THR A 411 10.24 -1.61 4.78
C THR A 411 11.53 -1.12 4.17
N ALA A 412 11.80 -1.58 2.96
CA ALA A 412 12.87 -1.08 2.10
C ALA A 412 12.41 -1.03 0.65
N SER A 413 13.10 -0.22 -0.15
CA SER A 413 12.77 -0.04 -1.56
C SER A 413 14.01 -0.07 -2.46
N ASP A 414 13.81 -0.51 -3.70
CA ASP A 414 14.81 -0.52 -4.76
C ASP A 414 14.13 -0.23 -6.11
N ASP A 415 14.87 0.36 -7.05
CA ASP A 415 14.34 0.79 -8.35
C ASP A 415 14.92 -0.08 -9.48
N VAL A 416 14.10 -0.36 -10.49
CA VAL A 416 14.51 -0.99 -11.75
C VAL A 416 14.03 -0.16 -12.93
N VAL A 417 14.88 -0.02 -13.95
CA VAL A 417 14.49 0.64 -15.21
C VAL A 417 14.09 -0.41 -16.23
N VAL A 418 12.85 -0.32 -16.72
CA VAL A 418 12.34 -1.15 -17.82
C VAL A 418 12.16 -0.27 -19.05
N THR A 419 12.89 -0.57 -20.12
CA THR A 419 12.76 0.15 -21.40
C THR A 419 12.06 -0.73 -22.43
N ILE A 420 10.89 -0.28 -22.90
CA ILE A 420 10.17 -0.87 -24.03
C ILE A 420 10.56 -0.08 -25.28
N ASN A 421 11.31 -0.71 -26.18
CA ASN A 421 11.68 -0.14 -27.47
C ASN A 421 10.55 -0.35 -28.49
N PRO A 422 10.35 0.61 -29.41
CA PRO A 422 9.46 0.40 -30.55
C PRO A 422 9.95 -0.76 -31.43
N PRO A 423 9.06 -1.41 -32.19
CA PRO A 423 9.44 -2.49 -33.10
C PRO A 423 10.42 -2.01 -34.16
N THR A 424 11.27 -2.93 -34.63
CA THR A 424 12.17 -2.66 -35.75
C THR A 424 11.37 -2.71 -37.05
N ILE A 425 11.03 -1.54 -37.60
CA ILE A 425 10.27 -1.48 -38.85
C ILE A 425 11.14 -1.96 -40.02
N THR A 426 10.69 -3.03 -40.68
CA THR A 426 11.31 -3.53 -41.92
C THR A 426 10.52 -2.99 -43.11
N CYS A 427 11.16 -2.19 -43.95
CA CYS A 427 10.52 -1.57 -45.12
C CYS A 427 10.67 -2.48 -46.34
N ASP A 428 9.55 -2.88 -46.95
CA ASP A 428 9.53 -3.57 -48.24
C ASP A 428 9.88 -2.62 -49.39
N PHE A 429 9.43 -1.36 -49.29
CA PHE A 429 9.74 -0.29 -50.24
C PHE A 429 10.32 0.92 -49.52
N ASN A 430 11.43 1.45 -50.05
CA ASN A 430 12.05 2.69 -49.55
C ASN A 430 11.94 3.77 -50.63
N ILE A 431 11.16 4.81 -50.38
CA ILE A 431 10.90 5.89 -51.33
C ILE A 431 11.91 7.02 -51.12
N ALA A 432 12.59 7.40 -52.20
CA ALA A 432 13.57 8.47 -52.18
C ALA A 432 12.93 9.85 -51.95
N VAL A 433 13.73 10.80 -51.47
CA VAL A 433 13.34 12.19 -51.19
C VAL A 433 12.54 12.79 -52.36
N ALA A 434 11.32 13.22 -52.08
CA ALA A 434 10.39 13.87 -53.01
C ALA A 434 10.01 13.04 -54.26
N ASP A 435 10.20 11.71 -54.25
CA ASP A 435 9.85 10.81 -55.35
C ASP A 435 8.37 10.39 -55.33
N SER A 436 7.48 11.33 -55.70
CA SER A 436 6.03 11.06 -55.79
C SER A 436 5.69 9.92 -56.77
N ALA A 437 6.48 9.75 -57.84
CA ALA A 437 6.28 8.68 -58.81
C ALA A 437 6.69 7.31 -58.25
N GLY A 438 7.76 7.28 -57.46
CA GLY A 438 8.18 6.09 -56.72
C GLY A 438 7.14 5.61 -55.72
N LEU A 439 6.49 6.53 -54.98
CA LEU A 439 5.38 6.17 -54.10
C LEU A 439 4.21 5.52 -54.87
N ILE A 440 3.81 6.13 -56.00
CA ILE A 440 2.76 5.56 -56.87
C ILE A 440 3.15 4.16 -57.37
N ALA A 441 4.41 3.96 -57.77
CA ALA A 441 4.89 2.66 -58.25
C ALA A 441 4.93 1.61 -57.12
N ALA A 442 5.30 1.99 -55.91
CA ALA A 442 5.31 1.11 -54.75
C ALA A 442 3.91 0.66 -54.36
N ILE A 443 2.93 1.58 -54.29
CA ILE A 443 1.53 1.23 -54.02
C ILE A 443 0.98 0.25 -55.06
N ASN A 444 1.24 0.50 -56.35
CA ASN A 444 0.83 -0.44 -57.41
C ASN A 444 1.46 -1.82 -57.27
N THR A 445 2.74 -1.88 -56.85
CA THR A 445 3.45 -3.14 -56.66
C THR A 445 2.87 -3.91 -55.46
N ALA A 446 2.68 -3.24 -54.33
CA ALA A 446 2.06 -3.81 -53.13
C ALA A 446 0.66 -4.38 -53.43
N ASN A 447 -0.19 -3.60 -54.11
CA ASN A 447 -1.50 -4.06 -54.55
C ASN A 447 -1.49 -5.31 -55.45
N SER A 448 -0.38 -5.60 -56.13
CA SER A 448 -0.29 -6.70 -57.10
C SER A 448 0.33 -7.98 -56.53
N ASN A 449 1.03 -7.92 -55.40
CA ASN A 449 1.81 -9.05 -54.88
C ASN A 449 1.00 -9.96 -53.93
N GLY A 450 -0.13 -9.48 -53.40
CA GLY A 450 -1.04 -10.24 -52.53
C GLY A 450 -0.51 -10.52 -51.12
N VAL A 451 0.52 -9.81 -50.66
CA VAL A 451 1.04 -9.85 -49.28
C VAL A 451 0.88 -8.47 -48.62
N ALA A 452 1.03 -8.40 -47.30
CA ALA A 452 1.07 -7.12 -46.61
C ALA A 452 2.44 -6.46 -46.81
N ASP A 453 2.47 -5.16 -47.10
CA ASP A 453 3.71 -4.43 -47.38
C ASP A 453 3.85 -3.17 -46.52
N THR A 454 5.10 -2.84 -46.19
CA THR A 454 5.49 -1.58 -45.54
C THR A 454 6.25 -0.68 -46.51
N ILE A 455 5.73 0.52 -46.74
CA ILE A 455 6.33 1.58 -47.56
C ILE A 455 6.89 2.67 -46.66
N CYS A 456 8.20 2.88 -46.70
CA CYS A 456 8.87 3.91 -45.92
C CYS A 456 9.23 5.11 -46.80
N LEU A 457 8.82 6.30 -46.37
CA LEU A 457 9.15 7.56 -47.04
C LEU A 457 10.41 8.17 -46.43
N ALA A 458 11.26 8.77 -47.25
CA ALA A 458 12.24 9.72 -46.75
C ALA A 458 11.53 11.02 -46.31
N ASN A 459 11.99 11.63 -45.21
CA ASN A 459 11.46 12.90 -44.70
C ASN A 459 11.60 14.02 -45.75
N SER A 460 10.52 14.30 -46.46
CA SER A 460 10.47 15.28 -47.55
C SER A 460 9.03 15.62 -47.91
N THR A 461 8.86 16.60 -48.80
CA THR A 461 7.57 16.95 -49.39
C THR A 461 7.39 16.26 -50.74
N TYR A 462 6.39 15.39 -50.85
CA TYR A 462 5.98 14.71 -52.07
C TYR A 462 4.79 15.48 -52.66
N THR A 463 5.02 16.12 -53.81
CA THR A 463 4.03 16.98 -54.46
C THR A 463 3.34 16.26 -55.61
N PHE A 464 2.01 16.36 -55.70
CA PHE A 464 1.20 15.73 -56.75
C PHE A 464 0.51 16.76 -57.64
N THR A 465 0.76 16.67 -58.95
CA THR A 465 0.27 17.64 -59.96
C THR A 465 -0.92 17.14 -60.77
N THR A 466 -1.13 15.83 -60.84
CA THR A 466 -2.22 15.19 -61.58
C THR A 466 -2.76 14.02 -60.78
N PRO A 467 -4.09 13.86 -60.65
CA PRO A 467 -4.66 12.61 -60.15
C PRO A 467 -4.31 11.47 -61.11
N ASP A 468 -4.10 10.26 -60.58
CA ASP A 468 -3.94 9.07 -61.43
C ASP A 468 -5.33 8.55 -61.85
N ASN A 469 -5.80 9.04 -63.00
CA ASN A 469 -7.07 8.60 -63.58
C ASN A 469 -6.96 7.29 -64.37
N VAL A 470 -5.80 6.63 -64.39
CA VAL A 470 -5.53 5.50 -65.29
C VAL A 470 -5.96 4.16 -64.67
N HIS A 471 -6.16 4.10 -63.34
CA HIS A 471 -6.44 2.86 -62.61
C HIS A 471 -7.67 2.96 -61.67
N ASN A 472 -8.85 3.20 -62.27
CA ASN A 472 -10.18 3.13 -61.62
C ASN A 472 -10.46 4.04 -60.41
N GLY A 473 -9.54 4.92 -59.99
CA GLY A 473 -9.80 5.94 -58.97
C GLY A 473 -10.28 7.25 -59.62
N ALA A 474 -11.48 7.72 -59.26
CA ALA A 474 -11.87 9.08 -59.61
C ALA A 474 -11.12 10.06 -58.71
N ASN A 475 -10.03 10.66 -59.20
CA ASN A 475 -9.28 11.73 -58.54
C ASN A 475 -8.47 11.32 -57.28
N ALA A 476 -7.71 10.21 -57.32
CA ALA A 476 -6.85 9.77 -56.22
C ALA A 476 -5.46 9.27 -56.69
N LEU A 477 -4.59 8.88 -55.74
CA LEU A 477 -3.48 7.94 -56.03
C LEU A 477 -4.05 6.54 -56.33
N PRO A 478 -3.24 5.54 -56.74
CA PRO A 478 -3.74 4.20 -57.01
C PRO A 478 -4.57 3.65 -55.83
N VAL A 479 -5.73 3.08 -56.16
CA VAL A 479 -6.66 2.52 -55.16
C VAL A 479 -5.99 1.38 -54.41
N ILE A 480 -6.00 1.43 -53.08
CA ILE A 480 -5.46 0.40 -52.21
C ILE A 480 -6.42 -0.79 -52.18
N MET A 481 -5.86 -1.97 -52.45
CA MET A 481 -6.56 -3.25 -52.61
C MET A 481 -5.96 -4.37 -51.74
N SER A 482 -4.92 -4.06 -50.96
CA SER A 482 -4.14 -4.97 -50.12
C SER A 482 -3.78 -4.29 -48.80
N ASP A 483 -3.21 -5.03 -47.85
CA ASP A 483 -2.77 -4.47 -46.58
C ASP A 483 -1.48 -3.66 -46.77
N ILE A 484 -1.54 -2.35 -46.58
CA ILE A 484 -0.41 -1.44 -46.76
C ILE A 484 -0.20 -0.62 -45.50
N THR A 485 1.03 -0.64 -44.99
CA THR A 485 1.52 0.30 -43.98
C THR A 485 2.40 1.34 -44.66
N ILE A 486 2.16 2.64 -44.41
CA ILE A 486 3.02 3.73 -44.87
C ILE A 486 3.63 4.43 -43.67
N GLU A 487 4.95 4.30 -43.55
CA GLU A 487 5.76 5.01 -42.57
C GLU A 487 6.27 6.31 -43.17
N GLY A 488 5.71 7.43 -42.72
CA GLY A 488 5.99 8.74 -43.25
C GLY A 488 7.37 9.28 -42.86
N ASN A 489 7.92 8.89 -41.70
CA ASN A 489 9.15 9.48 -41.14
C ASN A 489 9.15 11.02 -41.13
N GLY A 490 8.00 11.65 -40.91
CA GLY A 490 7.81 13.10 -40.96
C GLY A 490 7.58 13.68 -42.35
N ALA A 491 7.42 12.86 -43.38
CA ALA A 491 7.13 13.31 -44.74
C ALA A 491 5.78 14.05 -44.85
N THR A 492 5.65 14.82 -45.92
CA THR A 492 4.41 15.52 -46.29
C THR A 492 3.98 15.14 -47.70
N LEU A 493 2.78 14.59 -47.85
CA LEU A 493 2.10 14.48 -49.14
C LEU A 493 1.26 15.74 -49.35
N THR A 494 1.47 16.45 -50.46
CA THR A 494 0.75 17.69 -50.76
C THR A 494 0.28 17.76 -52.19
N ARG A 495 -0.90 18.33 -52.41
CA ARG A 495 -1.39 18.64 -53.75
C ARG A 495 -0.73 19.94 -54.26
N ALA A 496 -0.33 19.98 -55.53
CA ALA A 496 0.25 21.18 -56.11
C ALA A 496 -0.80 22.29 -56.27
N VAL A 497 -0.39 23.55 -56.07
CA VAL A 497 -1.25 24.71 -56.31
C VAL A 497 -1.72 24.73 -57.76
N GLY A 498 -3.04 24.78 -57.98
CA GLY A 498 -3.65 24.77 -59.31
C GLY A 498 -3.80 23.38 -59.96
N ALA A 499 -3.36 22.30 -59.30
CA ALA A 499 -3.66 20.95 -59.75
C ALA A 499 -5.17 20.66 -59.65
N PRO A 500 -5.71 19.68 -60.40
CA PRO A 500 -7.08 19.20 -60.23
C PRO A 500 -7.36 18.78 -58.78
N ALA A 501 -8.62 18.86 -58.37
CA ALA A 501 -9.08 18.30 -57.10
C ALA A 501 -8.70 16.81 -57.02
N MET A 502 -8.10 16.37 -55.91
CA MET A 502 -7.76 14.98 -55.65
C MET A 502 -7.69 14.68 -54.15
N ARG A 503 -7.88 13.41 -53.79
CA ARG A 503 -7.51 12.83 -52.50
C ARG A 503 -6.18 12.08 -52.59
N PHE A 504 -5.59 11.75 -51.45
CA PHE A 504 -4.38 10.94 -51.43
C PHE A 504 -4.71 9.46 -51.49
N PHE A 505 -5.57 8.97 -50.60
CA PHE A 505 -5.81 7.54 -50.48
C PHE A 505 -7.27 7.17 -50.69
N GLU A 506 -7.47 6.12 -51.48
CA GLU A 506 -8.74 5.43 -51.64
C GLU A 506 -8.51 3.95 -51.33
N VAL A 507 -9.20 3.41 -50.33
CA VAL A 507 -9.05 2.02 -49.89
C VAL A 507 -10.34 1.27 -50.20
N SER A 508 -10.26 0.32 -51.13
CA SER A 508 -11.40 -0.50 -51.54
C SER A 508 -11.32 -1.94 -51.02
N ALA A 509 -10.13 -2.44 -50.71
CA ALA A 509 -9.90 -3.72 -50.05
C ALA A 509 -8.59 -3.67 -49.23
N GLY A 510 -8.48 -4.54 -48.23
CA GLY A 510 -7.35 -4.53 -47.29
C GLY A 510 -7.39 -3.37 -46.29
N ARG A 511 -6.38 -3.30 -45.43
CA ARG A 511 -6.18 -2.27 -44.40
C ARG A 511 -5.13 -1.26 -44.84
N LEU A 512 -5.40 0.03 -44.63
CA LEU A 512 -4.37 1.08 -44.70
C LEU A 512 -3.94 1.50 -43.30
N ALA A 513 -2.65 1.51 -43.02
CA ALA A 513 -2.07 2.13 -41.83
C ALA A 513 -1.11 3.25 -42.24
N LEU A 514 -1.28 4.43 -41.64
CA LEU A 514 -0.41 5.58 -41.84
C LEU A 514 0.21 5.97 -40.50
N ALA A 515 1.53 6.19 -40.49
CA ALA A 515 2.27 6.63 -39.31
C ALA A 515 3.20 7.80 -39.65
N ASN A 516 3.34 8.77 -38.75
CA ASN A 516 4.30 9.88 -38.86
C ASN A 516 4.23 10.64 -40.21
N LEU A 517 3.03 10.90 -40.72
CA LEU A 517 2.79 11.42 -42.07
C LEU A 517 1.91 12.67 -42.06
N THR A 518 2.23 13.66 -42.90
CA THR A 518 1.34 14.81 -43.13
C THR A 518 0.65 14.70 -44.50
N LEU A 519 -0.67 14.85 -44.54
CA LEU A 519 -1.49 14.96 -45.75
C LEU A 519 -2.06 16.37 -45.83
N ASN A 520 -1.63 17.15 -46.82
CA ASN A 520 -2.00 18.55 -46.95
C ASN A 520 -2.71 18.84 -48.30
N ASP A 521 -3.77 19.65 -48.26
CA ASP A 521 -4.53 20.12 -49.43
C ASP A 521 -5.26 19.00 -50.22
N GLY A 522 -5.76 17.98 -49.53
CA GLY A 522 -6.64 16.96 -50.12
C GLY A 522 -8.04 17.53 -50.41
N LEU A 523 -8.40 17.70 -51.68
CA LEU A 523 -9.59 18.45 -52.09
C LEU A 523 -10.48 17.61 -53.00
N LEU A 524 -11.73 17.36 -52.60
CA LEU A 524 -12.73 16.72 -53.45
C LEU A 524 -14.15 17.28 -53.19
N ASP A 525 -14.41 18.49 -53.69
CA ASP A 525 -15.59 19.33 -53.45
C ASP A 525 -16.98 18.68 -53.67
N SER A 526 -17.07 17.47 -54.24
CA SER A 526 -18.35 16.78 -54.47
C SER A 526 -18.38 15.30 -54.05
N GLY A 527 -17.32 14.79 -53.38
CA GLY A 527 -17.20 13.37 -53.01
C GLY A 527 -16.96 13.14 -51.51
N ASN A 528 -16.66 11.87 -51.16
CA ASN A 528 -16.54 11.39 -49.78
C ASN A 528 -15.07 11.27 -49.36
N GLY A 529 -14.56 12.01 -48.39
CA GLY A 529 -13.15 11.93 -47.97
C GLY A 529 -12.28 12.86 -48.81
N GLY A 530 -11.81 13.95 -48.19
CA GLY A 530 -10.96 14.94 -48.87
C GLY A 530 -9.52 14.47 -48.99
N ALA A 531 -8.95 13.93 -47.91
CA ALA A 531 -7.63 13.30 -47.93
C ALA A 531 -7.72 11.78 -48.11
N ILE A 532 -8.66 11.13 -47.42
CA ILE A 532 -8.79 9.67 -47.41
C ILE A 532 -10.25 9.24 -47.54
N PHE A 533 -10.51 8.28 -48.42
CA PHE A 533 -11.74 7.52 -48.47
C PHE A 533 -11.43 6.04 -48.26
N THR A 534 -12.16 5.37 -47.36
CA THR A 534 -11.98 3.94 -47.14
C THR A 534 -13.33 3.22 -47.05
N GLN A 535 -13.38 2.01 -47.61
CA GLN A 535 -14.47 1.06 -47.45
C GLN A 535 -14.20 0.03 -46.35
N THR A 536 -12.99 0.03 -45.79
CA THR A 536 -12.47 -0.97 -44.85
C THR A 536 -11.60 -0.30 -43.79
N ASP A 537 -10.85 -1.08 -43.01
CA ASP A 537 -10.08 -0.65 -41.86
C ASP A 537 -9.00 0.38 -42.21
N LEU A 538 -8.89 1.40 -41.36
CA LEU A 538 -7.91 2.48 -41.46
C LEU A 538 -7.30 2.74 -40.09
N SER A 539 -5.98 2.84 -40.05
CA SER A 539 -5.23 3.28 -38.88
C SER A 539 -4.44 4.54 -39.21
N LEU A 540 -4.57 5.55 -38.36
CA LEU A 540 -3.85 6.80 -38.40
C LEU A 540 -3.10 6.97 -37.09
N ASP A 541 -1.79 6.88 -37.13
CA ASP A 541 -0.91 7.15 -36.00
C ASP A 541 -0.07 8.38 -36.30
N THR A 542 0.01 9.32 -35.36
CA THR A 542 0.80 10.56 -35.49
C THR A 542 0.65 11.25 -36.85
N THR A 543 -0.54 11.15 -37.45
CA THR A 543 -0.82 11.59 -38.81
C THR A 543 -1.48 12.96 -38.77
N THR A 544 -0.97 13.90 -39.56
CA THR A 544 -1.54 15.25 -39.67
C THR A 544 -2.29 15.39 -40.98
N ILE A 545 -3.58 15.72 -40.93
CA ILE A 545 -4.39 16.05 -42.11
C ILE A 545 -4.76 17.52 -42.05
N SER A 546 -4.32 18.29 -43.04
CA SER A 546 -4.50 19.76 -43.08
C SER A 546 -5.14 20.23 -44.37
N ASN A 547 -5.97 21.27 -44.25
CA ASN A 547 -6.59 21.97 -45.39
C ASN A 547 -7.35 21.03 -46.36
N ALA A 548 -7.90 19.94 -45.83
CA ALA A 548 -8.62 18.96 -46.61
C ALA A 548 -10.11 19.34 -46.71
N SER A 549 -10.73 19.13 -47.87
CA SER A 549 -12.15 19.44 -48.06
C SER A 549 -12.89 18.44 -48.93
N SER A 550 -14.14 18.14 -48.58
CA SER A 550 -15.01 17.24 -49.34
C SER A 550 -16.50 17.50 -49.08
N ARG A 551 -17.40 16.69 -49.65
CA ARG A 551 -18.83 16.74 -49.29
C ARG A 551 -19.11 16.07 -47.95
N PHE A 552 -18.50 14.91 -47.71
CA PHE A 552 -18.64 14.13 -46.47
C PHE A 552 -17.26 13.66 -46.01
N GLY A 553 -16.87 13.93 -44.76
CA GLY A 553 -15.54 13.61 -44.26
C GLY A 553 -14.48 14.52 -44.90
N GLY A 554 -14.35 15.76 -44.43
CA GLY A 554 -13.43 16.73 -45.03
C GLY A 554 -11.99 16.23 -45.01
N GLY A 555 -11.54 15.63 -43.91
CA GLY A 555 -10.31 14.83 -43.87
C GLY A 555 -10.55 13.41 -44.37
N VAL A 556 -11.32 12.62 -43.62
CA VAL A 556 -11.46 11.17 -43.82
C VAL A 556 -12.92 10.76 -43.87
N TYR A 557 -13.25 9.87 -44.79
CA TYR A 557 -14.53 9.17 -44.83
C TYR A 557 -14.34 7.66 -44.73
N VAL A 558 -15.03 7.04 -43.79
CA VAL A 558 -15.06 5.59 -43.56
C VAL A 558 -16.47 5.05 -43.85
N ALA A 559 -16.60 4.21 -44.88
CA ALA A 559 -17.88 3.63 -45.27
C ALA A 559 -18.30 2.46 -44.35
N ALA A 560 -17.33 1.63 -43.96
CA ALA A 560 -17.48 0.49 -43.06
C ALA A 560 -16.10 0.12 -42.48
N GLY A 561 -16.06 -0.70 -41.42
CA GLY A 561 -14.83 -1.23 -40.82
C GLY A 561 -14.45 -0.57 -39.49
N THR A 562 -13.18 -0.72 -39.13
CA THR A 562 -12.57 -0.15 -37.93
C THR A 562 -11.67 1.03 -38.28
N LEU A 563 -11.94 2.17 -37.67
CA LEU A 563 -11.06 3.33 -37.70
C LEU A 563 -10.32 3.47 -36.37
N SER A 564 -8.99 3.46 -36.39
CA SER A 564 -8.16 3.80 -35.24
C SER A 564 -7.37 5.08 -35.51
N VAL A 565 -7.45 6.05 -34.61
CA VAL A 565 -6.78 7.35 -34.72
C VAL A 565 -6.04 7.63 -33.42
N ASN A 566 -4.71 7.66 -33.47
CA ASN A 566 -3.84 7.87 -32.33
C ASN A 566 -2.91 9.07 -32.56
N GLY A 567 -2.80 9.97 -31.59
CA GLY A 567 -1.84 11.10 -31.61
C GLY A 567 -1.92 11.99 -32.86
N SER A 568 -3.06 11.99 -33.56
CA SER A 568 -3.20 12.55 -34.90
C SER A 568 -3.83 13.93 -34.87
N THR A 569 -3.63 14.72 -35.93
CA THR A 569 -4.09 16.11 -36.00
C THR A 569 -4.92 16.37 -37.25
N PHE A 570 -6.11 16.95 -37.08
CA PHE A 570 -7.00 17.42 -38.14
C PHE A 570 -7.09 18.93 -38.04
N ASN A 571 -6.50 19.65 -38.99
CA ASN A 571 -6.41 21.10 -38.95
C ASN A 571 -7.08 21.72 -40.18
N GLN A 572 -8.05 22.59 -39.97
CA GLN A 572 -8.76 23.30 -41.06
C GLN A 572 -9.41 22.36 -42.09
N THR A 573 -9.89 21.19 -41.64
CA THR A 573 -10.56 20.21 -42.49
C THR A 573 -12.06 20.52 -42.61
N THR A 574 -12.58 20.65 -43.82
CA THR A 574 -13.93 21.18 -44.09
C THR A 574 -14.81 20.19 -44.85
N ALA A 575 -16.06 20.02 -44.45
CA ALA A 575 -17.06 19.27 -45.21
C ALA A 575 -18.22 20.18 -45.62
N ILE A 576 -18.79 19.98 -46.81
CA ILE A 576 -20.02 20.70 -47.20
C ILE A 576 -21.21 20.24 -46.37
N GLU A 577 -21.31 18.93 -46.11
CA GLU A 577 -22.41 18.34 -45.33
C GLU A 577 -21.94 17.83 -43.98
N ASN A 578 -21.24 16.71 -43.91
CA ASN A 578 -21.05 16.02 -42.64
C ASN A 578 -19.58 15.71 -42.37
N GLY A 579 -19.13 15.96 -41.13
CA GLY A 579 -17.83 15.53 -40.61
C GLY A 579 -16.68 16.32 -41.22
N GLY A 580 -16.35 17.49 -40.68
CA GLY A 580 -15.24 18.31 -41.19
C GLY A 580 -13.90 17.58 -41.11
N GLY A 581 -13.59 16.94 -39.99
CA GLY A 581 -12.44 16.03 -39.85
C GLY A 581 -12.75 14.62 -40.32
N LEU A 582 -13.56 13.90 -39.53
CA LEU A 582 -13.88 12.49 -39.74
C LEU A 582 -15.36 12.27 -40.02
N PHE A 583 -15.64 11.34 -40.92
CA PHE A 583 -16.98 10.78 -41.13
C PHE A 583 -16.95 9.26 -41.00
N LEU A 584 -17.74 8.70 -40.09
CA LEU A 584 -18.02 7.26 -40.00
C LEU A 584 -19.46 6.97 -40.43
N ASN A 585 -19.62 6.16 -41.47
CA ASN A 585 -20.93 5.72 -41.91
C ASN A 585 -21.46 4.53 -41.07
N SER A 586 -20.60 3.53 -40.84
CA SER A 586 -20.90 2.34 -40.04
C SER A 586 -19.61 1.70 -39.55
N GLY A 587 -19.63 1.02 -38.39
CA GLY A 587 -18.49 0.27 -37.88
C GLY A 587 -18.03 0.72 -36.50
N THR A 588 -16.73 0.67 -36.26
CA THR A 588 -16.10 1.07 -34.99
C THR A 588 -15.10 2.19 -35.22
N MET A 589 -15.04 3.15 -34.29
CA MET A 589 -14.07 4.24 -34.32
C MET A 589 -13.48 4.43 -32.93
N THR A 590 -12.15 4.39 -32.85
CA THR A 590 -11.40 4.75 -31.65
C THR A 590 -10.51 5.93 -31.96
N VAL A 591 -10.60 6.99 -31.16
CA VAL A 591 -9.81 8.21 -31.30
C VAL A 591 -9.17 8.53 -29.97
N THR A 592 -7.84 8.57 -29.94
CA THR A 592 -7.05 8.77 -28.72
C THR A 592 -5.98 9.83 -28.92
N GLY A 593 -5.79 10.72 -27.94
CA GLY A 593 -4.65 11.66 -27.92
C GLY A 593 -4.62 12.63 -29.10
N SER A 594 -5.73 12.86 -29.79
CA SER A 594 -5.78 13.52 -31.10
C SER A 594 -6.39 14.92 -31.02
N THR A 595 -6.03 15.76 -31.99
CA THR A 595 -6.46 17.17 -32.06
C THR A 595 -7.29 17.43 -33.30
N PHE A 596 -8.44 18.07 -33.12
CA PHE A 596 -9.32 18.60 -34.16
C PHE A 596 -9.41 20.10 -33.96
N ASN A 597 -8.85 20.86 -34.89
CA ASN A 597 -8.77 22.31 -34.78
C ASN A 597 -9.27 23.00 -36.04
N GLY A 598 -10.28 23.85 -35.87
CA GLY A 598 -10.87 24.60 -36.96
C GLY A 598 -11.61 23.72 -37.95
N GLY A 599 -11.86 24.27 -39.14
CA GLY A 599 -12.70 23.61 -40.13
C GLY A 599 -14.21 23.79 -39.88
N SER A 600 -15.01 23.42 -40.88
CA SER A 600 -16.46 23.60 -40.86
C SER A 600 -17.20 22.43 -41.46
N ALA A 601 -18.46 22.27 -41.04
CA ALA A 601 -19.40 21.32 -41.63
C ALA A 601 -20.83 21.86 -41.50
N ARG A 602 -21.79 21.17 -42.12
CA ARG A 602 -23.20 21.34 -41.75
C ARG A 602 -23.53 20.56 -40.47
N PHE A 603 -22.98 19.36 -40.33
CA PHE A 603 -23.12 18.52 -39.15
C PHE A 603 -21.77 17.95 -38.73
N GLY A 604 -21.38 18.11 -37.46
CA GLY A 604 -20.12 17.56 -36.92
C GLY A 604 -18.88 18.24 -37.50
N GLY A 605 -18.36 19.27 -36.82
CA GLY A 605 -17.18 19.99 -37.29
C GLY A 605 -15.92 19.13 -37.24
N GLY A 606 -15.68 18.47 -36.10
CA GLY A 606 -14.59 17.51 -35.95
C GLY A 606 -14.98 16.14 -36.46
N ILE A 607 -16.01 15.53 -35.84
CA ILE A 607 -16.43 14.15 -36.15
C ILE A 607 -17.92 14.10 -36.44
N TYR A 608 -18.28 13.32 -37.46
CA TYR A 608 -19.64 12.87 -37.71
C TYR A 608 -19.71 11.35 -37.68
N VAL A 609 -20.65 10.80 -36.92
CA VAL A 609 -20.96 9.37 -36.89
C VAL A 609 -22.42 9.14 -37.27
N ASN A 610 -22.64 8.38 -38.33
CA ASN A 610 -23.97 7.96 -38.76
C ASN A 610 -24.50 6.77 -37.95
N ASN A 611 -23.66 5.75 -37.73
CA ASN A 611 -23.97 4.59 -36.90
C ASN A 611 -22.66 3.92 -36.47
N GLY A 612 -22.58 3.40 -35.25
CA GLY A 612 -21.42 2.61 -34.82
C GLY A 612 -21.15 2.61 -33.33
N ILE A 613 -20.02 2.01 -32.96
CA ILE A 613 -19.45 2.11 -31.62
C ILE A 613 -18.26 3.05 -31.71
N THR A 614 -18.28 4.13 -30.94
CA THR A 614 -17.25 5.16 -30.99
C THR A 614 -16.70 5.45 -29.60
N THR A 615 -15.38 5.40 -29.47
CA THR A 615 -14.66 5.74 -28.24
C THR A 615 -13.72 6.91 -28.53
N VAL A 616 -13.83 7.96 -27.74
CA VAL A 616 -13.04 9.19 -27.86
C VAL A 616 -12.40 9.45 -26.51
N THR A 617 -11.08 9.32 -26.40
CA THR A 617 -10.33 9.46 -25.14
C THR A 617 -9.17 10.44 -25.26
N ASN A 618 -9.08 11.41 -24.34
CA ASN A 618 -7.96 12.37 -24.31
C ASN A 618 -7.79 13.15 -25.63
N ASN A 619 -8.88 13.71 -26.16
CA ASN A 619 -8.85 14.46 -27.43
C ASN A 619 -9.20 15.94 -27.23
N ASN A 620 -8.77 16.78 -28.16
CA ASN A 620 -9.11 18.21 -28.19
C ASN A 620 -9.92 18.56 -29.45
N PHE A 621 -11.09 19.17 -29.27
CA PHE A 621 -11.94 19.70 -30.33
C PHE A 621 -12.12 21.20 -30.17
N SER A 622 -11.45 21.99 -31.01
CA SER A 622 -11.47 23.45 -30.86
C SER A 622 -11.78 24.22 -32.14
N ASN A 623 -12.43 25.38 -31.98
CA ASN A 623 -12.60 26.40 -33.02
C ASN A 623 -13.44 25.97 -34.25
N HIS A 624 -14.30 24.96 -34.11
CA HIS A 624 -15.14 24.51 -35.21
C HIS A 624 -16.35 25.44 -35.39
N VAL A 625 -16.69 25.74 -36.65
CA VAL A 625 -17.88 26.55 -37.00
C VAL A 625 -18.82 25.71 -37.85
N VAL A 626 -19.93 25.28 -37.24
CA VAL A 626 -20.92 24.39 -37.85
C VAL A 626 -22.23 25.14 -38.07
N THR A 627 -22.87 24.91 -39.21
CA THR A 627 -24.09 25.65 -39.58
C THR A 627 -25.38 25.06 -38.98
N GLU A 628 -25.41 23.78 -38.62
CA GLU A 628 -26.58 23.14 -37.99
C GLU A 628 -26.22 22.46 -36.65
N GLN A 629 -25.66 21.25 -36.63
CA GLN A 629 -25.63 20.45 -35.38
C GLN A 629 -24.25 19.85 -35.08
N GLY A 630 -23.86 19.90 -33.81
CA GLY A 630 -22.63 19.28 -33.29
C GLY A 630 -21.39 20.04 -33.74
N GLY A 631 -20.99 21.07 -33.01
CA GLY A 631 -19.80 21.86 -33.32
C GLY A 631 -18.54 20.99 -33.32
N GLY A 632 -18.29 20.26 -32.24
CA GLY A 632 -17.25 19.23 -32.18
C GLY A 632 -17.70 17.92 -32.83
N ILE A 633 -18.66 17.24 -32.20
CA ILE A 633 -19.14 15.91 -32.61
C ILE A 633 -20.63 15.95 -32.94
N PHE A 634 -20.99 15.32 -34.05
CA PHE A 634 -22.35 14.90 -34.34
C PHE A 634 -22.44 13.37 -34.29
N PHE A 635 -23.34 12.85 -33.46
CA PHE A 635 -23.52 11.41 -33.27
C PHE A 635 -24.99 11.02 -33.51
N ASN A 636 -25.26 10.27 -34.57
CA ASN A 636 -26.62 9.96 -34.96
C ASN A 636 -27.20 8.76 -34.19
N THR A 637 -26.58 7.59 -34.26
CA THR A 637 -27.03 6.40 -33.53
C THR A 637 -25.89 5.44 -33.20
N GLY A 638 -26.14 4.50 -32.28
CA GLY A 638 -25.15 3.57 -31.74
C GLY A 638 -24.72 3.95 -30.32
N THR A 639 -23.45 3.69 -30.00
CA THR A 639 -22.87 3.94 -28.67
C THR A 639 -21.68 4.86 -28.76
N LEU A 640 -21.68 5.94 -27.97
CA LEU A 640 -20.57 6.86 -27.83
C LEU A 640 -20.04 6.84 -26.39
N THR A 641 -18.74 6.60 -26.24
CA THR A 641 -18.00 6.78 -24.99
C THR A 641 -16.99 7.90 -25.17
N LEU A 642 -17.07 8.93 -24.33
CA LEU A 642 -16.23 10.11 -24.34
C LEU A 642 -15.54 10.27 -22.99
N ASN A 643 -14.22 10.15 -22.94
CA ASN A 643 -13.45 10.26 -21.72
C ASN A 643 -12.32 11.29 -21.87
N ASP A 644 -12.01 12.02 -20.82
CA ASP A 644 -10.81 12.87 -20.71
C ASP A 644 -10.65 13.89 -21.84
N SER A 645 -11.74 14.29 -22.50
CA SER A 645 -11.67 15.06 -23.74
C SER A 645 -12.13 16.50 -23.56
N SER A 646 -11.52 17.42 -24.30
CA SER A 646 -11.81 18.85 -24.25
C SER A 646 -12.49 19.33 -25.53
N PHE A 647 -13.55 20.12 -25.35
CA PHE A 647 -14.29 20.82 -26.40
C PHE A 647 -14.24 22.30 -26.07
N ASP A 648 -13.64 23.10 -26.94
CA ASP A 648 -13.47 24.53 -26.68
C ASP A 648 -13.86 25.41 -27.88
N ASN A 649 -14.56 26.50 -27.63
CA ASN A 649 -14.84 27.55 -28.63
C ASN A 649 -15.47 27.04 -29.94
N ASN A 650 -16.32 26.01 -29.85
CA ASN A 650 -17.09 25.50 -30.98
C ASN A 650 -18.43 26.23 -31.11
N SER A 651 -18.88 26.48 -32.34
CA SER A 651 -20.17 27.11 -32.63
C SER A 651 -21.04 26.23 -33.51
N ALA A 652 -22.32 26.14 -33.16
CA ALA A 652 -23.35 25.38 -33.87
C ALA A 652 -24.73 26.00 -33.65
N ARG A 653 -25.76 25.52 -34.37
CA ARG A 653 -27.14 25.86 -34.05
C ARG A 653 -27.68 25.00 -32.89
N PHE A 654 -27.26 23.75 -32.80
CA PHE A 654 -27.57 22.83 -31.71
C PHE A 654 -26.33 22.03 -31.28
N GLY A 655 -26.00 22.01 -29.99
CA GLY A 655 -24.87 21.24 -29.45
C GLY A 655 -23.51 21.80 -29.87
N GLY A 656 -22.90 22.65 -29.05
CA GLY A 656 -21.59 23.26 -29.34
C GLY A 656 -20.46 22.23 -29.33
N GLY A 657 -20.33 21.45 -28.25
CA GLY A 657 -19.37 20.35 -28.19
C GLY A 657 -19.92 19.09 -28.83
N LEU A 658 -21.13 18.66 -28.41
CA LEU A 658 -21.74 17.41 -28.86
C LEU A 658 -23.22 17.59 -29.20
N TYR A 659 -23.62 17.04 -30.34
CA TYR A 659 -25.01 16.74 -30.66
C TYR A 659 -25.18 15.23 -30.78
N ALA A 660 -26.09 14.65 -30.00
CA ALA A 660 -26.43 13.24 -30.05
C ALA A 660 -27.93 13.03 -30.30
N ASN A 661 -28.25 12.23 -31.33
CA ASN A 661 -29.62 12.02 -31.78
C ASN A 661 -30.31 10.83 -31.08
N SER A 662 -30.17 9.60 -31.59
CA SER A 662 -30.79 8.38 -31.03
C SER A 662 -29.71 7.39 -30.62
N ALA A 663 -29.05 7.65 -29.49
CA ALA A 663 -27.81 6.98 -29.11
C ALA A 663 -27.68 6.76 -27.59
N THR A 664 -26.91 5.76 -27.19
CA THR A 664 -26.42 5.64 -25.82
C THR A 664 -25.11 6.40 -25.70
N VAL A 665 -25.06 7.41 -24.83
CA VAL A 665 -23.90 8.29 -24.68
C VAL A 665 -23.41 8.23 -23.23
N THR A 666 -22.12 7.97 -23.06
CA THR A 666 -21.41 8.08 -21.79
C THR A 666 -20.32 9.13 -21.93
N VAL A 667 -20.28 10.07 -21.00
CA VAL A 667 -19.25 11.11 -20.90
C VAL A 667 -18.63 11.06 -19.51
N ASP A 668 -17.32 10.98 -19.43
CA ASP A 668 -16.59 11.05 -18.16
C ASP A 668 -15.40 12.00 -18.27
N ASN A 669 -15.11 12.70 -17.17
CA ASN A 669 -13.93 13.56 -17.02
C ASN A 669 -13.65 14.49 -18.22
N SER A 670 -14.69 15.07 -18.83
CA SER A 670 -14.56 15.83 -20.08
C SER A 670 -15.03 17.28 -19.90
N THR A 671 -14.47 18.19 -20.69
CA THR A 671 -14.71 19.64 -20.58
C THR A 671 -15.40 20.18 -21.82
N PHE A 672 -16.46 20.97 -21.61
CA PHE A 672 -17.22 21.68 -22.65
C PHE A 672 -17.22 23.17 -22.33
N ALA A 673 -16.43 23.94 -23.08
CA ALA A 673 -16.14 25.33 -22.74
C ALA A 673 -16.34 26.32 -23.89
N ASN A 674 -16.78 27.52 -23.54
CA ASN A 674 -16.79 28.70 -24.41
C ASN A 674 -17.62 28.55 -25.69
N HIS A 675 -18.63 27.68 -25.68
CA HIS A 675 -19.46 27.46 -26.87
C HIS A 675 -20.49 28.56 -27.06
N VAL A 676 -20.71 28.93 -28.32
CA VAL A 676 -21.76 29.89 -28.71
C VAL A 676 -22.74 29.19 -29.64
N VAL A 677 -23.91 28.85 -29.09
CA VAL A 677 -24.94 28.08 -29.78
C VAL A 677 -26.20 28.92 -30.00
N ALA A 678 -26.74 28.87 -31.21
CA ALA A 678 -27.86 29.75 -31.58
C ALA A 678 -29.20 29.33 -30.95
N GLU A 679 -29.45 28.03 -30.76
CA GLU A 679 -30.74 27.52 -30.26
C GLU A 679 -30.58 26.70 -28.97
N GLN A 680 -30.10 25.46 -29.02
CA GLN A 680 -30.22 24.56 -27.86
C GLN A 680 -28.94 23.76 -27.59
N GLY A 681 -28.61 23.61 -26.30
CA GLY A 681 -27.46 22.81 -25.85
C GLY A 681 -26.14 23.51 -26.16
N GLY A 682 -25.72 24.44 -25.31
CA GLY A 682 -24.44 25.13 -25.49
C GLY A 682 -23.26 24.15 -25.45
N GLY A 683 -23.18 23.33 -24.40
CA GLY A 683 -22.30 22.14 -24.33
C GLY A 683 -22.83 20.98 -25.17
N ILE A 684 -23.85 20.32 -24.64
CA ILE A 684 -24.42 19.10 -25.20
C ILE A 684 -25.88 19.32 -25.58
N PHE A 685 -26.25 18.88 -26.78
CA PHE A 685 -27.62 18.63 -27.17
C PHE A 685 -27.87 17.13 -27.27
N TYR A 686 -28.85 16.63 -26.53
CA TYR A 686 -29.22 15.22 -26.51
C TYR A 686 -30.70 15.02 -26.87
N ASN A 687 -30.99 14.25 -27.93
CA ASN A 687 -32.35 14.12 -28.43
C ASN A 687 -33.12 12.92 -27.85
N ASN A 688 -32.57 11.70 -27.88
CA ASN A 688 -33.29 10.51 -27.44
C ASN A 688 -32.35 9.35 -27.07
N GLY A 689 -32.79 8.49 -26.14
CA GLY A 689 -32.06 7.36 -25.58
C GLY A 689 -31.67 7.56 -24.10
N THR A 690 -30.49 7.07 -23.71
CA THR A 690 -29.86 7.32 -22.41
C THR A 690 -28.54 8.11 -22.55
N LEU A 691 -28.42 9.18 -21.76
CA LEU A 691 -27.20 9.97 -21.55
C LEU A 691 -26.69 9.80 -20.11
N THR A 692 -25.41 9.45 -19.94
CA THR A 692 -24.75 9.38 -18.64
C THR A 692 -23.53 10.28 -18.65
N ILE A 693 -23.41 11.17 -17.66
CA ILE A 693 -22.30 12.11 -17.51
C ILE A 693 -21.75 11.99 -16.10
N SER A 694 -20.43 11.87 -15.97
CA SER A 694 -19.73 11.91 -14.69
C SER A 694 -18.51 12.83 -14.75
N ASN A 695 -18.17 13.46 -13.62
CA ASN A 695 -16.91 14.18 -13.40
C ASN A 695 -16.57 15.22 -14.48
N SER A 696 -17.56 15.79 -15.16
CA SER A 696 -17.36 16.61 -16.35
C SER A 696 -17.66 18.07 -16.08
N SER A 697 -17.07 18.98 -16.86
CA SER A 697 -17.23 20.42 -16.69
C SER A 697 -17.91 21.08 -17.90
N PHE A 698 -18.81 22.02 -17.61
CA PHE A 698 -19.52 22.85 -18.57
C PHE A 698 -19.32 24.31 -18.19
N ASP A 699 -18.44 25.01 -18.91
CA ASP A 699 -18.04 26.37 -18.56
C ASP A 699 -18.32 27.39 -19.66
N ASN A 700 -18.91 28.52 -19.28
CA ASN A 700 -19.06 29.70 -20.14
C ASN A 700 -19.76 29.40 -21.48
N ASN A 701 -20.71 28.47 -21.50
CA ASN A 701 -21.46 28.14 -22.70
C ASN A 701 -22.71 29.02 -22.84
N SER A 702 -23.08 29.36 -24.06
CA SER A 702 -24.28 30.17 -24.34
C SER A 702 -25.23 29.50 -25.33
N ALA A 703 -26.53 29.57 -25.03
CA ALA A 703 -27.61 29.03 -25.88
C ALA A 703 -28.93 29.79 -25.68
N ARG A 704 -29.99 29.44 -26.42
CA ARG A 704 -31.35 29.90 -26.09
C ARG A 704 -31.99 29.05 -24.99
N PHE A 705 -31.72 27.74 -25.00
CA PHE A 705 -32.14 26.78 -23.96
C PHE A 705 -31.00 25.80 -23.65
N GLY A 706 -30.78 25.46 -22.38
CA GLY A 706 -29.77 24.48 -21.97
C GLY A 706 -28.35 24.96 -22.29
N GLY A 707 -27.80 25.86 -21.47
CA GLY A 707 -26.46 26.42 -21.71
C GLY A 707 -25.37 25.35 -21.58
N GLY A 708 -25.34 24.58 -20.49
CA GLY A 708 -24.51 23.38 -20.40
C GLY A 708 -25.10 22.22 -21.21
N ILE A 709 -26.29 21.75 -20.80
CA ILE A 709 -26.95 20.58 -21.39
C ILE A 709 -28.39 20.90 -21.77
N PHE A 710 -28.79 20.47 -22.95
CA PHE A 710 -30.19 20.35 -23.36
C PHE A 710 -30.51 18.88 -23.63
N SER A 711 -31.51 18.32 -22.93
CA SER A 711 -31.94 16.93 -23.12
C SER A 711 -33.43 16.78 -23.43
N ASN A 712 -33.73 16.05 -24.49
CA ASN A 712 -35.07 15.51 -24.78
C ASN A 712 -35.21 14.03 -24.34
N GLY A 713 -34.10 13.35 -24.04
CA GLY A 713 -34.05 11.96 -23.58
C GLY A 713 -33.82 11.84 -22.06
N SER A 714 -33.77 10.61 -21.57
CA SER A 714 -33.41 10.34 -20.17
C SER A 714 -31.92 10.56 -19.93
N PHE A 715 -31.57 11.14 -18.79
CA PHE A 715 -30.17 11.38 -18.46
C PHE A 715 -29.86 11.22 -16.96
N THR A 716 -28.58 10.95 -16.68
CA THR A 716 -27.99 10.94 -15.35
C THR A 716 -26.69 11.76 -15.38
N VAL A 717 -26.57 12.74 -14.50
CA VAL A 717 -25.34 13.52 -14.28
C VAL A 717 -24.86 13.32 -12.86
N GLY A 718 -23.57 13.07 -12.67
CA GLY A 718 -22.92 12.92 -11.37
C GLY A 718 -21.60 13.69 -11.30
N GLY A 719 -21.23 14.25 -10.14
CA GLY A 719 -19.87 14.76 -9.92
C GLY A 719 -19.45 15.92 -10.83
N SER A 720 -20.40 16.60 -11.49
CA SER A 720 -20.10 17.49 -12.62
C SER A 720 -20.22 18.97 -12.24
N ILE A 721 -19.57 19.84 -13.01
CA ILE A 721 -19.46 21.27 -12.73
C ILE A 721 -20.12 22.07 -13.85
N PHE A 722 -20.98 23.02 -13.48
CA PHE A 722 -21.65 23.93 -14.40
C PHE A 722 -21.38 25.37 -13.96
N THR A 723 -20.56 26.09 -14.72
CA THR A 723 -20.12 27.46 -14.39
C THR A 723 -20.43 28.43 -15.50
N ASN A 724 -20.96 29.60 -15.14
CA ASN A 724 -21.15 30.76 -16.04
C ASN A 724 -21.92 30.46 -17.34
N ASN A 725 -22.72 29.40 -17.39
CA ASN A 725 -23.50 29.09 -18.58
C ASN A 725 -24.69 30.06 -18.68
N SER A 726 -24.92 30.62 -19.86
CA SER A 726 -25.88 31.71 -20.05
C SER A 726 -26.92 31.36 -21.10
N VAL A 727 -28.20 31.53 -20.77
CA VAL A 727 -29.30 31.33 -21.71
C VAL A 727 -30.27 32.51 -21.76
N VAL A 728 -30.89 32.68 -22.92
CA VAL A 728 -31.94 33.70 -23.10
C VAL A 728 -33.27 33.28 -22.46
N GLU A 729 -33.61 31.98 -22.52
CA GLU A 729 -34.89 31.48 -22.02
C GLU A 729 -34.72 30.58 -20.78
N GLN A 730 -34.42 29.29 -20.92
CA GLN A 730 -34.56 28.34 -19.81
C GLN A 730 -33.38 27.37 -19.67
N GLY A 731 -32.99 27.09 -18.42
CA GLY A 731 -31.95 26.10 -18.09
C GLY A 731 -30.55 26.57 -18.47
N GLY A 732 -29.92 27.44 -17.66
CA GLY A 732 -28.54 27.87 -17.90
C GLY A 732 -27.55 26.71 -17.78
N GLY A 733 -27.60 25.96 -16.67
CA GLY A 733 -26.85 24.70 -16.53
C GLY A 733 -27.47 23.57 -17.34
N VAL A 734 -28.65 23.08 -16.94
CA VAL A 734 -29.34 21.96 -17.60
C VAL A 734 -30.80 22.31 -17.91
N PHE A 735 -31.22 21.96 -19.11
CA PHE A 735 -32.61 21.97 -19.56
C PHE A 735 -33.07 20.56 -19.92
N THR A 736 -34.27 20.16 -19.51
CA THR A 736 -34.94 18.96 -20.02
C THR A 736 -36.43 19.14 -20.25
N ASN A 737 -36.94 18.47 -21.29
CA ASN A 737 -38.37 18.26 -21.50
C ASN A 737 -38.79 16.77 -21.44
N SER A 738 -37.84 15.89 -21.10
CA SER A 738 -38.04 14.44 -21.05
C SER A 738 -38.97 14.06 -19.91
N ALA A 739 -40.00 13.27 -20.22
CA ALA A 739 -40.83 12.61 -19.21
C ALA A 739 -40.18 11.35 -18.60
N GLY A 740 -38.99 10.97 -19.10
CA GLY A 740 -38.20 9.85 -18.58
C GLY A 740 -37.60 10.12 -17.20
N SER A 741 -36.77 9.20 -16.72
CA SER A 741 -35.99 9.42 -15.50
C SER A 741 -34.86 10.40 -15.78
N ASN A 742 -34.75 11.45 -14.97
CA ASN A 742 -33.72 12.47 -15.08
C ASN A 742 -33.12 12.73 -13.69
N THR A 743 -31.81 12.63 -13.57
CA THR A 743 -31.12 12.80 -12.27
C THR A 743 -29.87 13.66 -12.41
N VAL A 744 -29.66 14.57 -11.45
CA VAL A 744 -28.40 15.29 -11.25
C VAL A 744 -28.00 15.10 -9.78
N ASP A 745 -26.86 14.47 -9.54
CA ASP A 745 -26.37 14.20 -8.19
C ASP A 745 -24.94 14.72 -7.99
N ASN A 746 -24.62 15.13 -6.76
CA ASN A 746 -23.26 15.49 -6.34
C ASN A 746 -22.54 16.44 -7.32
N SER A 747 -23.23 17.47 -7.80
CA SER A 747 -22.76 18.39 -8.85
C SER A 747 -22.77 19.85 -8.38
N CYS A 748 -22.02 20.71 -9.07
CA CYS A 748 -21.85 22.13 -8.74
C CYS A 748 -22.52 23.03 -9.80
N PHE A 749 -23.27 24.03 -9.36
CA PHE A 749 -23.84 25.08 -10.21
C PHE A 749 -23.42 26.44 -9.66
N ASN A 750 -22.73 27.24 -10.47
CA ASN A 750 -22.27 28.57 -10.05
C ASN A 750 -22.33 29.59 -11.19
N GLY A 751 -23.10 30.67 -11.00
CA GLY A 751 -23.15 31.79 -11.94
C GLY A 751 -23.92 31.50 -13.24
N ASN A 752 -24.75 30.46 -13.27
CA ASN A 752 -25.52 30.13 -14.46
C ASN A 752 -26.75 31.04 -14.56
N THR A 753 -26.99 31.62 -15.74
CA THR A 753 -28.00 32.67 -15.95
C THR A 753 -29.05 32.24 -16.96
N GLY A 754 -30.31 32.62 -16.71
CA GLY A 754 -31.44 32.35 -17.60
C GLY A 754 -32.72 33.04 -17.13
N ARG A 755 -33.70 33.22 -18.03
CA ARG A 755 -35.00 33.82 -17.67
C ARG A 755 -35.78 32.94 -16.68
N PHE A 756 -35.69 31.61 -16.82
CA PHE A 756 -36.23 30.66 -15.84
C PHE A 756 -35.25 29.50 -15.63
N GLY A 757 -34.94 29.20 -14.37
CA GLY A 757 -34.06 28.08 -14.02
C GLY A 757 -32.62 28.29 -14.50
N GLY A 758 -31.90 29.26 -13.92
CA GLY A 758 -30.50 29.53 -14.25
C GLY A 758 -29.62 28.28 -14.06
N GLY A 759 -29.82 27.52 -12.98
CA GLY A 759 -29.16 26.22 -12.79
C GLY A 759 -29.87 25.10 -13.55
N LEU A 760 -31.09 24.75 -13.11
CA LEU A 760 -31.87 23.64 -13.68
C LEU A 760 -33.27 24.07 -14.13
N TYR A 761 -33.69 23.56 -15.28
CA TYR A 761 -35.07 23.66 -15.76
C TYR A 761 -35.61 22.33 -16.27
N SER A 762 -36.83 21.97 -15.83
CA SER A 762 -37.60 20.83 -16.30
C SER A 762 -39.03 21.21 -16.68
N SER A 763 -39.49 20.79 -17.86
CA SER A 763 -40.93 20.84 -18.17
C SER A 763 -41.71 19.61 -17.69
N ALA A 764 -41.05 18.58 -17.13
CA ALA A 764 -41.67 17.34 -16.64
C ALA A 764 -41.43 17.11 -15.14
N LEU A 765 -42.32 16.39 -14.46
CA LEU A 765 -42.32 16.21 -12.99
C LEU A 765 -41.31 15.17 -12.46
N ASN A 766 -40.55 14.49 -13.34
CA ASN A 766 -39.66 13.38 -12.98
C ASN A 766 -38.16 13.79 -13.04
N PHE A 767 -37.80 14.91 -12.42
CA PHE A 767 -36.41 15.36 -12.30
C PHE A 767 -36.03 15.44 -10.82
N MET A 768 -35.10 14.57 -10.40
CA MET A 768 -34.48 14.61 -9.08
C MET A 768 -33.09 15.29 -9.13
N ALA A 769 -32.88 16.25 -8.24
CA ALA A 769 -31.60 16.90 -8.02
C ALA A 769 -31.18 16.70 -6.55
N THR A 770 -30.12 15.94 -6.31
CA THR A 770 -29.70 15.53 -4.97
C THR A 770 -28.24 15.88 -4.70
N ASN A 771 -27.91 16.23 -3.46
CA ASN A 771 -26.54 16.50 -3.02
C ASN A 771 -25.77 17.51 -3.90
N ASN A 772 -26.46 18.46 -4.54
CA ASN A 772 -25.83 19.47 -5.38
C ASN A 772 -25.50 20.74 -4.58
N TRP A 773 -24.45 21.44 -5.00
CA TRP A 773 -24.11 22.79 -4.53
C TRP A 773 -24.52 23.84 -5.56
N TRP A 774 -25.08 24.97 -5.10
CA TRP A 774 -25.82 25.93 -5.94
C TRP A 774 -25.20 27.33 -5.96
N GLY A 775 -23.91 27.44 -5.67
CA GLY A 775 -23.18 28.72 -5.63
C GLY A 775 -23.46 29.56 -4.38
N ALA A 776 -24.35 29.10 -3.49
CA ALA A 776 -24.69 29.79 -2.26
C ALA A 776 -25.07 28.80 -1.14
N ALA A 777 -24.83 29.21 0.12
CA ALA A 777 -25.03 28.36 1.31
C ALA A 777 -26.51 28.11 1.65
N ASP A 778 -27.42 28.98 1.18
CA ASP A 778 -28.87 28.89 1.37
C ASP A 778 -29.56 27.96 0.37
N GLY A 779 -28.82 27.41 -0.61
CA GLY A 779 -29.35 26.50 -1.63
C GLY A 779 -29.79 27.23 -2.92
N PRO A 780 -30.53 26.55 -3.83
CA PRO A 780 -30.97 27.17 -5.07
C PRO A 780 -32.01 28.27 -4.80
N SER A 781 -32.04 29.30 -5.64
CA SER A 781 -33.13 30.28 -5.55
C SER A 781 -34.43 29.71 -6.11
N GLU A 782 -35.50 29.73 -5.31
CA GLU A 782 -36.85 29.66 -5.86
C GLU A 782 -37.11 30.94 -6.65
N ALA A 783 -37.66 30.80 -7.86
CA ALA A 783 -37.81 31.84 -8.87
C ALA A 783 -37.97 33.29 -8.31
N GLY A 784 -36.84 33.99 -8.17
CA GLY A 784 -36.78 35.43 -7.90
C GLY A 784 -36.53 35.90 -6.46
N SER A 785 -36.15 35.07 -5.48
CA SER A 785 -35.91 35.56 -4.10
C SER A 785 -34.76 34.92 -3.30
N GLY A 786 -33.71 34.38 -3.94
CA GLY A 786 -32.52 33.81 -3.26
C GLY A 786 -31.19 34.16 -3.94
N THR A 787 -30.06 33.74 -3.35
CA THR A 787 -28.71 34.06 -3.88
C THR A 787 -28.06 32.96 -4.74
N GLY A 788 -28.53 31.71 -4.67
CA GLY A 788 -28.04 30.61 -5.50
C GLY A 788 -28.71 30.49 -6.88
N ASP A 789 -28.16 29.65 -7.75
CA ASP A 789 -28.68 29.43 -9.11
C ASP A 789 -30.13 28.92 -9.09
N ALA A 790 -30.97 29.50 -9.95
CA ALA A 790 -32.41 29.26 -9.89
C ALA A 790 -32.81 27.86 -10.40
N VAL A 791 -33.81 27.25 -9.76
CA VAL A 791 -34.42 25.98 -10.15
C VAL A 791 -35.92 26.15 -10.34
N ASN A 792 -36.51 25.51 -11.36
CA ASN A 792 -37.97 25.58 -11.55
C ASN A 792 -38.74 24.54 -10.72
N SER A 793 -40.03 24.79 -10.49
CA SER A 793 -40.90 24.01 -9.58
C SER A 793 -41.10 22.54 -9.91
N ASN A 794 -40.71 22.08 -11.11
CA ASN A 794 -40.86 20.68 -11.51
C ASN A 794 -39.65 19.82 -11.14
N VAL A 795 -38.60 20.42 -10.57
CA VAL A 795 -37.40 19.72 -10.11
C VAL A 795 -37.53 19.49 -8.60
N ILE A 796 -37.36 18.26 -8.17
CA ILE A 796 -37.34 17.88 -6.75
C ILE A 796 -35.92 18.02 -6.24
N VAL A 797 -35.68 18.97 -5.32
CA VAL A 797 -34.36 19.25 -4.74
C VAL A 797 -34.31 18.78 -3.29
N ILE A 798 -33.82 17.56 -3.01
CA ILE A 798 -33.73 17.03 -1.63
C ILE A 798 -32.64 15.93 -1.52
N PRO A 799 -31.62 16.05 -0.64
CA PRO A 799 -31.11 17.25 0.05
C PRO A 799 -30.17 18.08 -0.87
N PHE A 800 -29.74 19.26 -0.42
CA PHE A 800 -28.69 20.08 -1.07
C PHE A 800 -27.51 20.30 -0.13
N LEU A 801 -26.34 20.67 -0.68
CA LEU A 801 -25.12 20.94 0.09
C LEU A 801 -25.04 22.40 0.51
N SER A 802 -24.83 22.65 1.80
CA SER A 802 -24.68 24.01 2.36
C SER A 802 -23.25 24.55 2.32
N THR A 803 -22.28 23.68 2.04
CA THR A 803 -20.85 24.01 1.89
C THR A 803 -20.38 23.66 0.50
N GLU A 804 -19.56 24.52 -0.09
CA GLU A 804 -18.92 24.27 -1.38
C GLU A 804 -18.00 23.02 -1.31
N PRO A 805 -18.28 21.97 -2.10
CA PRO A 805 -17.38 20.83 -2.24
C PRO A 805 -16.00 21.21 -2.75
N ALA A 806 -14.95 20.51 -2.31
CA ALA A 806 -13.58 20.78 -2.73
C ALA A 806 -13.38 20.71 -4.25
N PHE A 807 -14.09 19.79 -4.93
CA PHE A 807 -14.02 19.65 -6.38
C PHE A 807 -14.72 20.79 -7.14
N CYS A 808 -15.57 21.60 -6.51
CA CYS A 808 -16.16 22.78 -7.15
C CYS A 808 -15.19 23.96 -7.26
N VAL A 809 -14.14 24.01 -6.42
CA VAL A 809 -13.15 25.10 -6.36
C VAL A 809 -12.00 24.88 -7.36
N ALA A 810 -11.79 23.64 -7.78
CA ALA A 810 -10.85 23.32 -8.84
C ALA A 810 -11.40 23.89 -10.15
N SER A 811 -10.86 25.03 -10.59
CA SER A 811 -10.96 25.41 -11.99
C SER A 811 -10.50 24.20 -12.82
N PRO A 812 -11.26 23.76 -13.83
CA PRO A 812 -10.78 22.78 -14.78
C PRO A 812 -9.49 23.25 -15.47
#